data_AF-A0A8T7FSY9-F1
#
_entry.id   AF-A0A8T7FSY9-F1
#
_cell.length_a   1.000
_cell.length_b   1.000
_cell.length_c   1.000
_cell.angle_alpha   90.00
_cell.angle_beta   90.00
_cell.angle_gamma   90.00
#
_symmetry.space_group_name_H-M   'P 1'
#
loop_
_entity.id
_entity.type
_entity.pdbx_description
1 polymer ?
#
loop_
_entity_poly.entity_id
_entity_poly.type
_entity_poly.pdbx_seq_one_letter_code
_entity_poly.pdbx_strand_id
1 'polypeptide(L)'
;MINGWSETILAGIQTLNQILTAGIAITAFSLFLYALSFNLRDRVARSFAIILLCVVVIFTTEALQDNSGSIEALDLLLRLQWFGLVFLPAAYLHLSDALLVTAGRPSRGRRRLAVRGMYVVAVAFLVLLAFGYLLGPIVPNGKPAPYLLRTVWTEIFTIFYVTAMVWAGVNFARAYNLMLTRSGRRRMLYLMAGATAPALGSYPYLLFGYGLAAQHQYLFWITATVINILVGGLVVVMAYSVAFFGVSWPDRVIKSRLFKWIMRGPVTASVTLALMTVVRRGGELLGTPYSAFVPFTVVASVLLMEHAITFAAPLWERWLFYGRDRNELELLQNIEERLLTQSDLQQFLEAVLAAVRDHLQSPAAFVAALDDVTLSPIVVAGNRAMLDQESLIEALDHVNGDARREFLWGNFWVLPLHRRRHPDMDRDELPPLLGLLGVARKDSKPAMEHDQREALWLLAERAAIALEDRQLQQKVFRSLADLQPRVELIQRMRAAGRYDSRASLLTEPLPHEADLANWVKDALTHYWGGPKFMNSPLIKLRVVRELAEKEDGNLANALRSLLRRAVDQVKPRGDRKFTTEWILYNILEMKFIEGRKVRDVAARLAMSEADLYRKQRVAIEAVARAILEMEVNTLDREPEDRHALPASGV
;
A
#
# COMPACT_ATOMS: atom_id res chain seq x y z
N MET A 1 -32.46 51.89 -17.29
CA MET A 1 -31.40 51.07 -17.95
C MET A 1 -31.02 49.87 -17.08
N ILE A 2 -31.99 49.02 -16.69
CA ILE A 2 -31.78 47.84 -15.81
C ILE A 2 -32.49 46.62 -16.43
N ASN A 3 -32.36 46.41 -17.75
CA ASN A 3 -33.07 45.35 -18.48
C ASN A 3 -32.20 44.11 -18.81
N GLY A 4 -31.07 43.91 -18.11
CA GLY A 4 -30.12 42.81 -18.39
C GLY A 4 -29.83 41.85 -17.23
N TRP A 5 -30.38 42.08 -16.03
CA TRP A 5 -30.10 41.24 -14.85
C TRP A 5 -30.62 39.80 -15.00
N SER A 6 -31.76 39.63 -15.66
CA SER A 6 -32.37 38.33 -15.92
C SER A 6 -31.47 37.46 -16.81
N GLU A 7 -30.88 38.04 -17.86
CA GLU A 7 -29.98 37.35 -18.78
C GLU A 7 -28.61 37.06 -18.16
N THR A 8 -28.06 38.00 -17.38
CA THR A 8 -26.78 37.78 -16.68
C THR A 8 -26.89 36.74 -15.57
N ILE A 9 -28.01 36.68 -14.84
CA ILE A 9 -28.27 35.64 -13.83
C ILE A 9 -28.41 34.28 -14.51
N LEU A 10 -29.17 34.19 -15.62
CA LEU A 10 -29.34 32.93 -16.35
C LEU A 10 -27.99 32.41 -16.89
N ALA A 11 -27.19 33.30 -17.49
CA ALA A 11 -25.84 32.99 -17.94
C ALA A 11 -24.94 32.53 -16.79
N GLY A 12 -25.04 33.15 -15.61
CA GLY A 12 -24.33 32.74 -14.41
C GLY A 12 -24.68 31.32 -13.95
N ILE A 13 -25.97 30.98 -13.89
CA ILE A 13 -26.44 29.64 -13.51
C ILE A 13 -25.99 28.58 -14.54
N GLN A 14 -26.07 28.90 -15.84
CA GLN A 14 -25.57 28.02 -16.90
C GLN A 14 -24.06 27.75 -16.75
N THR A 15 -23.28 28.80 -16.48
CA THR A 15 -21.84 28.67 -16.24
C THR A 15 -21.53 27.79 -15.04
N LEU A 16 -22.27 27.99 -13.95
CA LEU A 16 -22.12 27.17 -12.75
C LEU A 16 -22.44 25.71 -13.05
N ASN A 17 -23.52 25.45 -13.78
CA ASN A 17 -23.89 24.11 -14.20
C ASN A 17 -22.84 23.46 -15.11
N GLN A 18 -22.24 24.22 -16.03
CA GLN A 18 -21.12 23.77 -16.87
C GLN A 18 -19.90 23.36 -16.04
N ILE A 19 -19.49 24.23 -15.12
CA ILE A 19 -18.36 23.97 -14.21
C ILE A 19 -18.64 22.72 -13.37
N LEU A 20 -19.86 22.57 -12.85
CA LEU A 20 -20.28 21.40 -12.08
C LEU A 20 -20.27 20.12 -12.91
N THR A 21 -20.81 20.16 -14.14
CA THR A 21 -20.84 19.02 -15.06
C THR A 21 -19.42 18.52 -15.37
N ALA A 22 -18.52 19.45 -15.69
CA ALA A 22 -17.11 19.13 -15.90
C ALA A 22 -16.44 18.62 -14.61
N GLY A 23 -16.76 19.21 -13.45
CA GLY A 23 -16.29 18.76 -12.15
C GLY A 23 -16.73 17.32 -11.81
N ILE A 24 -17.95 16.93 -12.16
CA ILE A 24 -18.45 15.55 -12.01
C ILE A 24 -17.64 14.61 -12.92
N ALA A 25 -17.38 14.99 -14.17
CA ALA A 25 -16.56 14.20 -15.09
C ALA A 25 -15.14 13.97 -14.54
N ILE A 26 -14.49 15.02 -14.06
CA ILE A 26 -13.16 14.98 -13.43
C ILE A 26 -13.20 14.07 -12.19
N THR A 27 -14.22 14.25 -11.34
CA THR A 27 -14.38 13.46 -10.11
C THR A 27 -14.59 11.99 -10.42
N ALA A 28 -15.49 11.66 -11.34
CA ALA A 28 -15.75 10.29 -11.77
C ALA A 28 -14.51 9.66 -12.40
N PHE A 29 -13.76 10.40 -13.22
CA PHE A 29 -12.53 9.90 -13.85
C PHE A 29 -11.43 9.63 -12.83
N SER A 30 -11.23 10.53 -11.88
CA SER A 30 -10.25 10.31 -10.81
C SER A 30 -10.63 9.15 -9.90
N LEU A 31 -11.91 9.01 -9.53
CA LEU A 31 -12.39 7.88 -8.76
C LEU A 31 -12.31 6.56 -9.56
N PHE A 32 -12.42 6.63 -10.88
CA PHE A 32 -12.23 5.49 -11.77
C PHE A 32 -10.76 5.02 -11.71
N LEU A 33 -9.81 5.94 -11.84
CA LEU A 33 -8.37 5.64 -11.66
C LEU A 33 -8.07 5.07 -10.27
N TYR A 34 -8.70 5.62 -9.23
CA TYR A 34 -8.59 5.08 -7.88
C TYR A 34 -9.10 3.63 -7.78
N ALA A 35 -10.28 3.35 -8.35
CA ALA A 35 -10.88 2.01 -8.33
C ALA A 35 -10.04 0.97 -9.10
N LEU A 36 -9.44 1.37 -10.24
CA LEU A 36 -8.53 0.53 -11.01
C LEU A 36 -7.25 0.16 -10.26
N SER A 37 -6.73 1.09 -9.45
CA SER A 37 -5.43 0.92 -8.80
C SER A 37 -5.45 -0.04 -7.61
N PHE A 38 -6.56 -0.13 -6.87
CA PHE A 38 -6.56 -0.79 -5.56
C PHE A 38 -7.43 -2.06 -5.46
N ASN A 39 -8.53 -2.17 -6.21
CA ASN A 39 -9.60 -3.13 -5.86
C ASN A 39 -10.07 -4.06 -7.00
N LEU A 40 -9.40 -4.13 -8.16
CA LEU A 40 -9.89 -4.88 -9.34
C LEU A 40 -10.14 -6.39 -9.15
N ARG A 41 -9.52 -7.00 -8.12
CA ARG A 41 -9.75 -8.41 -7.77
C ARG A 41 -11.16 -8.63 -7.21
N ASP A 42 -11.74 -7.64 -6.54
CA ASP A 42 -13.10 -7.70 -5.99
C ASP A 42 -14.15 -7.40 -7.07
N ARG A 43 -15.26 -8.16 -7.06
CA ARG A 43 -16.34 -8.00 -8.05
C ARG A 43 -17.10 -6.69 -7.88
N VAL A 44 -17.33 -6.26 -6.64
CA VAL A 44 -18.04 -5.00 -6.32
C VAL A 44 -17.25 -3.84 -6.91
N ALA A 45 -15.95 -3.78 -6.65
CA ALA A 45 -15.08 -2.72 -7.17
C ALA A 45 -14.99 -2.72 -8.70
N ARG A 46 -14.94 -3.90 -9.35
CA ARG A 46 -14.96 -3.99 -10.81
C ARG A 46 -16.28 -3.48 -11.41
N SER A 47 -17.41 -3.88 -10.84
CA SER A 47 -18.72 -3.40 -11.30
C SER A 47 -18.89 -1.90 -11.07
N PHE A 48 -18.38 -1.37 -9.96
CA PHE A 48 -18.34 0.06 -9.68
C PHE A 48 -17.46 0.84 -10.65
N ALA A 49 -16.29 0.30 -11.03
CA ALA A 49 -15.43 0.91 -12.05
C ALA A 49 -16.14 1.01 -13.42
N ILE A 50 -16.97 0.03 -13.78
CA ILE A 50 -17.79 0.10 -15.01
C ILE A 50 -18.83 1.22 -14.90
N ILE A 51 -19.49 1.39 -13.75
CA ILE A 51 -20.43 2.51 -13.53
C ILE A 51 -19.69 3.84 -13.65
N LEU A 52 -18.53 3.99 -13.00
CA LEU A 52 -17.74 5.22 -13.10
C LEU A 52 -17.31 5.50 -14.54
N LEU A 53 -16.91 4.50 -15.32
CA LEU A 53 -16.59 4.67 -16.73
C LEU A 53 -17.80 5.20 -17.53
N CYS A 54 -19.00 4.66 -17.28
CA CYS A 54 -20.23 5.14 -17.90
C CYS A 54 -20.49 6.61 -17.53
N VAL A 55 -20.33 6.96 -16.25
CA VAL A 55 -20.48 8.34 -15.75
C VAL A 55 -19.46 9.28 -16.38
N VAL A 56 -18.20 8.87 -16.51
CA VAL A 56 -17.16 9.64 -17.20
C VAL A 56 -17.59 9.94 -18.63
N VAL A 57 -17.99 8.92 -19.39
CA VAL A 57 -18.43 9.12 -20.79
C VAL A 57 -19.60 10.11 -20.86
N ILE A 58 -20.62 9.94 -20.00
CA ILE A 58 -21.80 10.83 -19.98
C ILE A 58 -21.39 12.27 -19.68
N PHE A 59 -20.72 12.52 -18.54
CA PHE A 59 -20.43 13.89 -18.11
C PHE A 59 -19.31 14.56 -18.89
N THR A 60 -18.34 13.81 -19.43
CA THR A 60 -17.31 14.37 -20.31
C THR A 60 -17.91 14.84 -21.63
N THR A 61 -18.80 14.05 -22.24
CA THR A 61 -19.48 14.48 -23.48
C THR A 61 -20.38 15.67 -23.23
N GLU A 62 -21.14 15.68 -22.15
CA GLU A 62 -22.01 16.80 -21.75
C GLU A 62 -21.21 18.08 -21.52
N ALA A 63 -20.07 18.01 -20.81
CA ALA A 63 -19.20 19.17 -20.59
C ALA A 63 -18.56 19.74 -21.88
N LEU A 64 -18.39 18.91 -22.92
CA LEU A 64 -17.81 19.31 -24.20
C LEU A 64 -18.84 19.90 -25.17
N GLN A 65 -20.14 19.59 -25.02
CA GLN A 65 -21.21 20.06 -25.92
C GLN A 65 -21.24 21.59 -26.00
N ASP A 66 -21.12 22.27 -24.84
CA ASP A 66 -21.23 23.72 -24.73
C ASP A 66 -20.06 24.51 -25.35
N ASN A 67 -18.94 23.85 -25.66
CA ASN A 67 -17.76 24.48 -26.29
C ASN A 67 -17.63 24.13 -27.79
N SER A 68 -18.57 23.37 -28.36
CA SER A 68 -18.50 22.91 -29.75
C SER A 68 -19.09 23.95 -30.71
N GLY A 69 -18.27 24.42 -31.66
CA GLY A 69 -18.68 25.42 -32.67
C GLY A 69 -19.38 24.84 -33.90
N SER A 70 -19.39 23.51 -34.08
CA SER A 70 -19.98 22.84 -35.26
C SER A 70 -21.12 21.89 -34.88
N ILE A 71 -22.19 21.91 -35.68
CA ILE A 71 -23.39 21.07 -35.49
C ILE A 71 -23.05 19.58 -35.59
N GLU A 72 -22.10 19.21 -36.45
CA GLU A 72 -21.61 17.83 -36.59
C GLU A 72 -20.87 17.35 -35.33
N ALA A 73 -20.04 18.20 -34.72
CA ALA A 73 -19.37 17.85 -33.47
C ALA A 73 -20.39 17.71 -32.32
N LEU A 74 -21.41 18.57 -32.29
CA LEU A 74 -22.49 18.50 -31.30
C LEU A 74 -23.31 17.19 -31.44
N ASP A 75 -23.66 16.79 -32.67
CA ASP A 75 -24.34 15.50 -32.93
C ASP A 75 -23.47 14.30 -32.51
N LEU A 76 -22.17 14.33 -32.82
CA LEU A 76 -21.23 13.30 -32.41
C LEU A 76 -21.12 13.20 -30.89
N LEU A 77 -21.00 14.33 -30.18
CA LEU A 77 -20.90 14.36 -28.71
C LEU A 77 -22.18 13.84 -28.05
N LEU A 78 -23.35 14.23 -28.56
CA LEU A 78 -24.64 13.73 -28.09
C LEU A 78 -24.76 12.21 -28.31
N ARG A 79 -24.34 11.69 -29.47
CA ARG A 79 -24.33 10.24 -29.72
C ARG A 79 -23.31 9.50 -28.84
N LEU A 80 -22.14 10.11 -28.57
CA LEU A 80 -21.13 9.54 -27.68
C LEU A 80 -21.65 9.44 -26.23
N GLN A 81 -22.45 10.40 -25.77
CA GLN A 81 -23.10 10.37 -24.46
C GLN A 81 -23.94 9.10 -24.25
N TRP A 82 -24.63 8.66 -25.31
CA TRP A 82 -25.47 7.46 -25.29
C TRP A 82 -24.68 6.16 -25.09
N PHE A 83 -23.39 6.14 -25.41
CA PHE A 83 -22.54 4.99 -25.10
C PHE A 83 -22.54 4.70 -23.58
N GLY A 84 -22.37 5.75 -22.76
CA GLY A 84 -22.42 5.61 -21.30
C GLY A 84 -23.83 5.26 -20.79
N LEU A 85 -24.87 5.88 -21.34
CA LEU A 85 -26.27 5.62 -20.95
C LEU A 85 -26.70 4.18 -21.24
N VAL A 86 -26.29 3.62 -22.38
CA VAL A 86 -26.67 2.25 -22.80
C VAL A 86 -26.10 1.18 -21.88
N PHE A 87 -24.86 1.35 -21.41
CA PHE A 87 -24.23 0.37 -20.50
C PHE A 87 -24.61 0.55 -19.03
N LEU A 88 -25.12 1.72 -18.64
CA LEU A 88 -25.44 2.05 -17.25
C LEU A 88 -26.37 1.00 -16.60
N PRO A 89 -27.53 0.60 -17.18
CA PRO A 89 -28.42 -0.38 -16.57
C PRO A 89 -27.78 -1.74 -16.30
N ALA A 90 -26.98 -2.23 -17.25
CA ALA A 90 -26.28 -3.50 -17.11
C ALA A 90 -25.22 -3.42 -15.99
N ALA A 91 -24.50 -2.30 -15.90
CA ALA A 91 -23.51 -2.05 -14.85
C ALA A 91 -24.14 -1.99 -13.45
N TYR A 92 -25.31 -1.37 -13.31
CA TYR A 92 -26.06 -1.32 -12.05
C TYR A 92 -26.54 -2.69 -11.60
N LEU A 93 -27.08 -3.51 -12.51
CA LEU A 93 -27.46 -4.87 -12.17
C LEU A 93 -26.25 -5.71 -11.77
N HIS A 94 -25.12 -5.54 -12.46
CA HIS A 94 -23.86 -6.19 -12.10
C HIS A 94 -23.41 -5.81 -10.68
N LEU A 95 -23.43 -4.52 -10.32
CA LEU A 95 -23.12 -4.06 -8.97
C LEU A 95 -24.11 -4.62 -7.93
N SER A 96 -25.39 -4.63 -8.25
CA SER A 96 -26.44 -5.15 -7.35
C SER A 96 -26.28 -6.65 -7.06
N ASP A 97 -25.89 -7.46 -8.06
CA ASP A 97 -25.61 -8.88 -7.87
C ASP A 97 -24.33 -9.09 -7.05
N ALA A 98 -23.27 -8.31 -7.33
CA ALA A 98 -22.02 -8.38 -6.57
C ALA A 98 -22.24 -8.13 -5.07
N LEU A 99 -23.08 -7.15 -4.73
CA LEU A 99 -23.44 -6.84 -3.33
C LEU A 99 -24.34 -7.88 -2.67
N LEU A 100 -25.23 -8.53 -3.43
CA LEU A 100 -26.04 -9.62 -2.89
C LEU A 100 -25.18 -10.84 -2.53
N VAL A 101 -24.10 -11.08 -3.29
CA VAL A 101 -23.13 -12.12 -2.97
C VAL A 101 -22.39 -11.81 -1.68
N THR A 102 -21.93 -10.57 -1.48
CA THR A 102 -21.25 -10.16 -0.23
C THR A 102 -22.20 -10.16 0.98
N ALA A 103 -23.50 -9.97 0.77
CA ALA A 103 -24.53 -10.09 1.80
C ALA A 103 -24.91 -11.56 2.14
N GLY A 104 -24.21 -12.55 1.60
CA GLY A 104 -24.35 -13.96 1.99
C GLY A 104 -25.35 -14.77 1.15
N ARG A 105 -25.83 -14.26 0.01
CA ARG A 105 -26.61 -15.05 -0.95
C ARG A 105 -25.73 -15.42 -2.15
N PRO A 106 -25.09 -16.61 -2.15
CA PRO A 106 -24.23 -17.02 -3.26
C PRO A 106 -25.03 -17.09 -4.57
N SER A 107 -24.44 -16.54 -5.63
CA SER A 107 -25.06 -16.50 -6.96
C SER A 107 -25.02 -17.90 -7.58
N ARG A 108 -26.15 -18.63 -7.49
CA ARG A 108 -26.33 -19.91 -8.19
C ARG A 108 -26.53 -19.66 -9.68
N GLY A 109 -25.46 -19.42 -10.45
CA GLY A 109 -25.37 -19.42 -11.93
C GLY A 109 -26.33 -18.51 -12.72
N ARG A 110 -27.65 -18.66 -12.52
CA ARG A 110 -28.76 -17.92 -13.14
C ARG A 110 -28.60 -16.40 -13.06
N ARG A 111 -28.19 -15.83 -11.93
CA ARG A 111 -28.01 -14.36 -11.81
C ARG A 111 -26.80 -13.88 -12.60
N ARG A 112 -25.71 -14.65 -12.62
CA ARG A 112 -24.53 -14.35 -13.47
C ARG A 112 -24.91 -14.40 -14.96
N LEU A 113 -25.76 -15.35 -15.36
CA LEU A 113 -26.30 -15.41 -16.72
C LEU A 113 -27.20 -14.20 -17.02
N ALA A 114 -28.06 -13.79 -16.07
CA ALA A 114 -28.89 -12.60 -16.21
C ALA A 114 -28.06 -11.32 -16.41
N VAL A 115 -27.01 -11.11 -15.61
CA VAL A 115 -26.09 -9.96 -15.78
C VAL A 115 -25.44 -9.99 -17.16
N ARG A 116 -24.94 -11.15 -17.61
CA ARG A 116 -24.38 -11.30 -18.97
C ARG A 116 -25.41 -11.00 -20.06
N GLY A 117 -26.64 -11.49 -19.91
CA GLY A 117 -27.75 -11.21 -20.81
C GLY A 117 -28.05 -9.71 -20.91
N MET A 118 -28.02 -8.98 -19.79
CA MET A 118 -28.22 -7.53 -19.79
C MET A 118 -27.12 -6.78 -20.52
N TYR A 119 -25.85 -7.23 -20.44
CA TYR A 119 -24.78 -6.67 -21.26
C TYR A 119 -24.96 -6.97 -22.75
N VAL A 120 -25.45 -8.16 -23.12
CA VAL A 120 -25.78 -8.49 -24.52
C VAL A 120 -26.88 -7.57 -25.05
N VAL A 121 -27.94 -7.33 -24.26
CA VAL A 121 -29.00 -6.38 -24.64
C VAL A 121 -28.46 -4.95 -24.78
N ALA A 122 -27.57 -4.51 -23.88
CA ALA A 122 -26.91 -3.21 -24.00
C ALA A 122 -26.07 -3.11 -25.30
N VAL A 123 -25.32 -4.16 -25.65
CA VAL A 123 -24.57 -4.21 -26.91
C VAL A 123 -25.51 -4.15 -28.13
N ALA A 124 -26.67 -4.83 -28.09
CA ALA A 124 -27.66 -4.74 -29.17
C ALA A 124 -28.18 -3.30 -29.37
N PHE A 125 -28.46 -2.56 -28.29
CA PHE A 125 -28.81 -1.14 -28.39
C PHE A 125 -27.66 -0.28 -28.91
N LEU A 126 -26.42 -0.59 -28.56
CA LEU A 126 -25.25 0.10 -29.09
C LEU A 126 -25.07 -0.15 -30.60
N VAL A 127 -25.36 -1.36 -31.08
CA VAL A 127 -25.38 -1.67 -32.51
C VAL A 127 -26.50 -0.87 -33.21
N LEU A 128 -27.70 -0.79 -32.62
CA LEU A 128 -28.78 0.08 -33.13
C LEU A 128 -28.40 1.56 -33.16
N LEU A 129 -27.60 2.02 -32.18
CA LEU A 129 -27.05 3.37 -32.17
C LEU A 129 -26.06 3.59 -33.32
N ALA A 130 -25.16 2.63 -33.57
CA ALA A 130 -24.17 2.70 -34.65
C ALA A 130 -24.81 2.75 -36.04
N PHE A 131 -25.92 2.04 -36.25
CA PHE A 131 -26.71 2.09 -37.49
C PHE A 131 -27.64 3.30 -37.59
N GLY A 132 -27.70 4.16 -36.58
CA GLY A 132 -28.55 5.37 -36.58
C GLY A 132 -30.04 5.11 -36.34
N TYR A 133 -30.44 3.90 -35.95
CA TYR A 133 -31.84 3.57 -35.66
C TYR A 133 -32.29 3.96 -34.25
N LEU A 134 -31.35 4.05 -33.29
CA LEU A 134 -31.69 4.33 -31.90
C LEU A 134 -32.15 5.77 -31.65
N LEU A 135 -31.60 6.75 -32.36
CA LEU A 135 -31.79 8.18 -32.12
C LEU A 135 -32.11 8.91 -33.44
N GLY A 136 -33.02 9.87 -33.38
CA GLY A 136 -33.41 10.71 -34.51
C GLY A 136 -32.42 11.84 -34.79
N PRO A 137 -32.74 12.74 -35.73
CA PRO A 137 -31.88 13.87 -36.06
C PRO A 137 -31.78 14.88 -34.91
N ILE A 138 -30.67 15.62 -34.88
CA ILE A 138 -30.39 16.66 -33.90
C ILE A 138 -31.27 17.89 -34.11
N VAL A 139 -31.75 18.48 -33.02
CA VAL A 139 -32.39 19.80 -32.98
C VAL A 139 -31.41 20.78 -32.33
N PRO A 140 -30.55 21.46 -33.12
CA PRO A 140 -29.43 22.25 -32.59
C PRO A 140 -29.89 23.51 -31.82
N ASN A 141 -31.05 24.07 -32.16
CA ASN A 141 -31.62 25.26 -31.50
C ASN A 141 -32.71 24.90 -30.46
N GLY A 142 -32.66 23.68 -29.90
CA GLY A 142 -33.60 23.26 -28.85
C GLY A 142 -33.45 24.14 -27.60
N LYS A 143 -34.55 24.72 -27.11
CA LYS A 143 -34.61 25.30 -25.76
C LYS A 143 -35.05 24.19 -24.77
N PRO A 144 -34.43 24.05 -23.58
CA PRO A 144 -33.35 24.85 -23.00
C PRO A 144 -31.92 24.45 -23.40
N ALA A 145 -31.74 23.30 -24.05
CA ALA A 145 -30.46 22.81 -24.56
C ALA A 145 -30.68 21.96 -25.84
N PRO A 146 -29.64 21.77 -26.69
CA PRO A 146 -29.72 20.89 -27.87
C PRO A 146 -30.08 19.45 -27.49
N TYR A 147 -30.89 18.78 -28.31
CA TYR A 147 -31.29 17.39 -28.06
C TYR A 147 -31.47 16.60 -29.36
N LEU A 148 -31.45 15.26 -29.23
CA LEU A 148 -31.77 14.32 -30.29
C LEU A 148 -33.26 13.95 -30.25
N LEU A 149 -33.90 13.83 -31.41
CA LEU A 149 -35.29 13.37 -31.50
C LEU A 149 -35.43 11.91 -31.05
N ARG A 150 -36.55 11.62 -30.38
CA ARG A 150 -36.87 10.28 -29.90
C ARG A 150 -37.42 9.42 -31.05
N THR A 151 -36.97 8.19 -31.13
CA THR A 151 -37.53 7.15 -32.01
C THR A 151 -38.27 6.11 -31.18
N VAL A 152 -39.00 5.20 -31.84
CA VAL A 152 -39.64 4.04 -31.16
C VAL A 152 -38.61 3.21 -30.39
N TRP A 153 -37.40 3.05 -30.92
CA TRP A 153 -36.31 2.34 -30.24
C TRP A 153 -35.81 3.07 -28.99
N THR A 154 -35.85 4.40 -28.97
CA THR A 154 -35.55 5.21 -27.77
C THR A 154 -36.56 4.95 -26.65
N GLU A 155 -37.84 4.78 -26.98
CA GLU A 155 -38.88 4.45 -25.99
C GLU A 155 -38.71 3.04 -25.43
N ILE A 156 -38.45 2.06 -26.29
CA ILE A 156 -38.14 0.67 -25.87
C ILE A 156 -36.91 0.66 -24.96
N PHE A 157 -35.87 1.42 -25.30
CA PHE A 157 -34.68 1.58 -24.45
C PHE A 157 -35.03 2.21 -23.10
N THR A 158 -35.92 3.21 -23.08
CA THR A 158 -36.34 3.87 -21.82
C THR A 158 -37.06 2.88 -20.90
N ILE A 159 -37.93 2.03 -21.43
CA ILE A 159 -38.59 0.96 -20.66
C ILE A 159 -37.56 -0.03 -20.11
N PHE A 160 -36.61 -0.45 -20.95
CA PHE A 160 -35.50 -1.32 -20.54
C PHE A 160 -34.67 -0.70 -19.41
N TYR A 161 -34.30 0.58 -19.56
CA TYR A 161 -33.53 1.35 -18.58
C TYR A 161 -34.24 1.40 -17.23
N VAL A 162 -35.52 1.83 -17.21
CA VAL A 162 -36.31 1.94 -15.97
C VAL A 162 -36.47 0.57 -15.31
N THR A 163 -36.81 -0.47 -16.08
CA THR A 163 -37.01 -1.82 -15.55
C THR A 163 -35.74 -2.36 -14.89
N ALA A 164 -34.60 -2.18 -15.54
CA ALA A 164 -33.30 -2.61 -15.02
C ALA A 164 -32.88 -1.81 -13.77
N MET A 165 -33.12 -0.50 -13.73
CA MET A 165 -32.84 0.33 -12.55
C MET A 165 -33.72 -0.04 -11.36
N VAL A 166 -35.02 -0.27 -11.57
CA VAL A 166 -35.94 -0.75 -10.53
C VAL A 166 -35.47 -2.12 -10.02
N TRP A 167 -35.09 -3.03 -10.92
CA TRP A 167 -34.58 -4.34 -10.53
C TRP A 167 -33.28 -4.25 -9.71
N ALA A 168 -32.33 -3.40 -10.12
CA ALA A 168 -31.12 -3.13 -9.35
C ALA A 168 -31.45 -2.54 -7.96
N GLY A 169 -32.40 -1.59 -7.89
CA GLY A 169 -32.90 -0.99 -6.65
C GLY A 169 -33.47 -2.03 -5.67
N VAL A 170 -34.31 -2.93 -6.16
CA VAL A 170 -34.86 -4.05 -5.36
C VAL A 170 -33.75 -4.95 -4.83
N ASN A 171 -32.73 -5.22 -5.65
CA ASN A 171 -31.57 -6.02 -5.24
C ASN A 171 -30.74 -5.31 -4.16
N PHE A 172 -30.53 -4.00 -4.27
CA PHE A 172 -29.85 -3.23 -3.22
C PHE A 172 -30.63 -3.25 -1.91
N ALA A 173 -31.96 -3.04 -1.94
CA ALA A 173 -32.80 -3.10 -0.75
C ALA A 173 -32.77 -4.49 -0.09
N ARG A 174 -32.77 -5.56 -0.89
CA ARG A 174 -32.58 -6.93 -0.39
C ARG A 174 -31.20 -7.11 0.25
N ALA A 175 -30.13 -6.60 -0.36
CA ALA A 175 -28.79 -6.67 0.20
C ALA A 175 -28.69 -5.93 1.54
N TYR A 176 -29.34 -4.76 1.66
CA TYR A 176 -29.43 -4.00 2.91
C TYR A 176 -30.09 -4.81 4.03
N ASN A 177 -31.23 -5.43 3.76
CA ASN A 177 -31.97 -6.22 4.75
C ASN A 177 -31.20 -7.48 5.21
N LEU A 178 -30.29 -8.00 4.39
CA LEU A 178 -29.46 -9.15 4.73
C LEU A 178 -28.24 -8.80 5.60
N MET A 179 -27.85 -7.51 5.67
CA MET A 179 -26.68 -7.12 6.45
C MET A 179 -26.95 -7.18 7.97
N LEU A 180 -26.15 -7.95 8.68
CA LEU A 180 -26.30 -8.16 10.13
C LEU A 180 -25.64 -7.07 10.97
N THR A 181 -24.55 -6.45 10.48
CA THR A 181 -23.78 -5.47 11.25
C THR A 181 -24.30 -4.05 11.06
N ARG A 182 -24.27 -3.23 12.13
CA ARG A 182 -24.62 -1.79 12.06
C ARG A 182 -23.73 -1.03 11.09
N SER A 183 -22.43 -1.34 11.07
CA SER A 183 -21.46 -0.71 10.14
C SER A 183 -21.75 -1.08 8.68
N GLY A 184 -22.05 -2.36 8.41
CA GLY A 184 -22.44 -2.82 7.07
C GLY A 184 -23.70 -2.11 6.57
N ARG A 185 -24.77 -2.07 7.37
CA ARG A 185 -26.02 -1.36 7.00
C ARG A 185 -25.80 0.11 6.68
N ARG A 186 -24.99 0.82 7.49
CA ARG A 186 -24.66 2.24 7.22
C ARG A 186 -23.96 2.41 5.88
N ARG A 187 -22.95 1.59 5.59
CA ARG A 187 -22.22 1.62 4.31
C ARG A 187 -23.10 1.25 3.11
N MET A 188 -24.00 0.27 3.28
CA MET A 188 -24.96 -0.08 2.24
C MET A 188 -25.96 1.06 1.98
N LEU A 189 -26.41 1.77 3.01
CA LEU A 189 -27.28 2.94 2.85
C LEU A 189 -26.59 4.06 2.07
N TYR A 190 -25.32 4.35 2.40
CA TYR A 190 -24.50 5.30 1.64
C TYR A 190 -24.31 4.86 0.19
N LEU A 191 -24.09 3.57 -0.05
CA LEU A 191 -23.98 3.01 -1.39
C LEU A 191 -25.29 3.11 -2.18
N MET A 192 -26.43 2.82 -1.54
CA MET A 192 -27.76 2.94 -2.14
C MET A 192 -28.10 4.39 -2.48
N ALA A 193 -27.79 5.32 -1.57
CA ALA A 193 -27.93 6.75 -1.85
C ALA A 193 -27.01 7.16 -3.01
N GLY A 194 -25.75 6.73 -3.00
CA GLY A 194 -24.81 7.01 -4.09
C GLY A 194 -25.25 6.43 -5.45
N ALA A 195 -25.85 5.24 -5.43
CA ALA A 195 -26.35 4.54 -6.60
C ALA A 195 -27.48 5.31 -7.32
N THR A 196 -28.18 6.23 -6.68
CA THR A 196 -29.19 7.05 -7.38
C THR A 196 -28.58 8.16 -8.21
N ALA A 197 -27.31 8.53 -8.02
CA ALA A 197 -26.72 9.69 -8.68
C ALA A 197 -26.71 9.61 -10.20
N PRO A 198 -26.12 8.60 -10.86
CA PRO A 198 -26.18 8.49 -12.31
C PRO A 198 -27.62 8.47 -12.88
N ALA A 199 -28.58 7.87 -12.16
CA ALA A 199 -29.98 7.91 -12.56
C ALA A 199 -30.57 9.34 -12.47
N LEU A 200 -30.24 10.09 -11.42
CA LEU A 200 -30.60 11.50 -11.27
C LEU A 200 -29.87 12.40 -12.27
N GLY A 201 -28.60 12.12 -12.60
CA GLY A 201 -27.85 12.86 -13.62
C GLY A 201 -28.43 12.68 -15.02
N SER A 202 -28.99 11.52 -15.32
CA SER A 202 -29.72 11.27 -16.58
C SER A 202 -31.13 11.90 -16.63
N TYR A 203 -31.65 12.37 -15.49
CA TYR A 203 -33.02 12.85 -15.31
C TYR A 203 -33.39 14.11 -16.12
N PRO A 204 -32.56 15.17 -16.22
CA PRO A 204 -32.93 16.41 -16.91
C PRO A 204 -33.30 16.20 -18.39
N TYR A 205 -32.73 15.19 -19.03
CA TYR A 205 -32.86 14.95 -20.47
C TYR A 205 -34.02 13.99 -20.84
N LEU A 206 -34.48 13.18 -19.88
CA LEU A 206 -35.48 12.13 -20.14
C LEU A 206 -36.92 12.57 -19.81
N LEU A 207 -37.13 13.41 -18.80
CA LEU A 207 -38.47 13.64 -18.21
C LEU A 207 -39.11 15.01 -18.52
N PHE A 208 -38.35 16.08 -18.72
CA PHE A 208 -38.96 17.36 -19.06
C PHE A 208 -39.30 17.40 -20.55
N GLY A 209 -40.60 17.34 -20.85
CA GLY A 209 -41.12 17.49 -22.20
C GLY A 209 -40.71 18.84 -22.82
N TYR A 210 -40.52 18.83 -24.14
CA TYR A 210 -40.01 19.93 -24.95
C TYR A 210 -40.74 21.28 -24.72
N GLY A 211 -42.01 21.27 -24.29
CA GLY A 211 -42.79 22.48 -24.00
C GLY A 211 -42.55 23.09 -22.62
N LEU A 212 -42.56 22.30 -21.54
CA LEU A 212 -42.47 22.81 -20.16
C LEU A 212 -41.07 23.35 -19.83
N ALA A 213 -40.02 22.67 -20.29
CA ALA A 213 -38.63 23.09 -20.10
C ALA A 213 -38.29 24.37 -20.88
N ALA A 214 -38.84 24.51 -22.10
CA ALA A 214 -38.65 25.67 -22.93
C ALA A 214 -39.33 26.93 -22.34
N GLN A 215 -40.46 26.75 -21.63
CA GLN A 215 -41.20 27.84 -21.00
C GLN A 215 -40.59 28.31 -19.67
N HIS A 216 -39.98 27.41 -18.88
CA HIS A 216 -39.45 27.71 -17.54
C HIS A 216 -37.94 27.46 -17.43
N GLN A 217 -37.14 28.23 -18.20
CA GLN A 217 -35.69 28.04 -18.28
C GLN A 217 -34.98 28.18 -16.91
N TYR A 218 -35.40 29.12 -16.05
CA TYR A 218 -34.82 29.29 -14.71
C TYR A 218 -35.02 28.06 -13.82
N LEU A 219 -36.25 27.51 -13.79
CA LEU A 219 -36.53 26.31 -13.01
C LEU A 219 -35.73 25.11 -13.51
N PHE A 220 -35.58 24.97 -14.83
CA PHE A 220 -34.76 23.93 -15.44
C PHE A 220 -33.30 24.03 -14.99
N TRP A 221 -32.65 25.18 -15.16
CA TRP A 221 -31.22 25.34 -14.85
C TRP A 221 -30.92 25.29 -13.35
N ILE A 222 -31.81 25.81 -12.48
CA ILE A 222 -31.68 25.65 -11.02
C ILE A 222 -31.80 24.19 -10.64
N THR A 223 -32.79 23.48 -11.17
CA THR A 223 -32.99 22.05 -10.89
C THR A 223 -31.80 21.22 -11.38
N ALA A 224 -31.30 21.50 -12.59
CA ALA A 224 -30.10 20.85 -13.14
C ALA A 224 -28.87 21.10 -12.27
N THR A 225 -28.67 22.34 -11.80
CA THR A 225 -27.57 22.70 -10.90
C THR A 225 -27.65 21.92 -9.59
N VAL A 226 -28.83 21.85 -8.97
CA VAL A 226 -29.05 21.09 -7.73
C VAL A 226 -28.82 19.59 -7.94
N ILE A 227 -29.33 19.03 -9.04
CA ILE A 227 -29.09 17.64 -9.43
C ILE A 227 -27.59 17.39 -9.59
N ASN A 228 -26.86 18.25 -10.29
CA ASN A 228 -25.43 18.08 -10.52
C ASN A 228 -24.60 18.15 -9.22
N ILE A 229 -24.93 19.06 -8.30
CA ILE A 229 -24.32 19.11 -6.96
C ILE A 229 -24.57 17.78 -6.22
N LEU A 230 -25.82 17.31 -6.25
CA LEU A 230 -26.22 16.07 -5.61
C LEU A 230 -25.48 14.87 -6.22
N VAL A 231 -25.40 14.79 -7.55
CA VAL A 231 -24.70 13.73 -8.29
C VAL A 231 -23.22 13.70 -7.93
N GLY A 232 -22.53 14.85 -7.93
CA GLY A 232 -21.12 14.93 -7.56
C GLY A 232 -20.87 14.41 -6.14
N GLY A 233 -21.66 14.84 -5.16
CA GLY A 233 -21.56 14.38 -3.78
C GLY A 233 -21.87 12.89 -3.63
N LEU A 234 -22.94 12.41 -4.25
CA LEU A 234 -23.38 11.02 -4.19
C LEU A 234 -22.39 10.06 -4.87
N VAL A 235 -21.73 10.45 -5.97
CA VAL A 235 -20.67 9.65 -6.60
C VAL A 235 -19.49 9.48 -5.64
N VAL A 236 -19.11 10.53 -4.90
CA VAL A 236 -18.07 10.45 -3.85
C VAL A 236 -18.51 9.53 -2.71
N VAL A 237 -19.75 9.65 -2.24
CA VAL A 237 -20.32 8.78 -1.19
C VAL A 237 -20.39 7.32 -1.65
N MET A 238 -20.70 7.08 -2.92
CA MET A 238 -20.68 5.77 -3.54
C MET A 238 -19.26 5.19 -3.52
N ALA A 239 -18.26 5.96 -3.98
CA ALA A 239 -16.86 5.55 -3.98
C ALA A 239 -16.34 5.24 -2.57
N TYR A 240 -16.70 6.08 -1.59
CA TYR A 240 -16.41 5.85 -0.19
C TYR A 240 -16.94 4.50 0.28
N SER A 241 -18.18 4.18 -0.04
CA SER A 241 -18.82 2.93 0.37
C SER A 241 -18.18 1.72 -0.30
N VAL A 242 -17.83 1.83 -1.60
CA VAL A 242 -17.16 0.77 -2.37
C VAL A 242 -15.73 0.52 -1.89
N ALA A 243 -15.01 1.56 -1.45
CA ALA A 243 -13.61 1.47 -1.02
C ALA A 243 -13.38 0.51 0.17
N PHE A 244 -14.43 0.19 0.93
CA PHE A 244 -14.35 -0.79 2.03
C PHE A 244 -14.54 -2.25 1.61
N PHE A 245 -15.02 -2.51 0.40
CA PHE A 245 -15.17 -3.87 -0.12
C PHE A 245 -13.83 -4.35 -0.72
N GLY A 246 -13.43 -5.58 -0.42
CA GLY A 246 -12.22 -6.20 -0.98
C GLY A 246 -10.88 -5.79 -0.33
N VAL A 247 -10.87 -4.86 0.63
CA VAL A 247 -9.65 -4.29 1.25
C VAL A 247 -9.49 -4.74 2.71
N SER A 248 -8.27 -5.14 3.09
CA SER A 248 -7.89 -5.58 4.45
C SER A 248 -7.45 -4.43 5.39
N TRP A 249 -7.41 -3.20 4.88
CA TRP A 249 -6.95 -2.04 5.64
C TRP A 249 -7.93 -1.62 6.75
N PRO A 250 -7.41 -1.06 7.84
CA PRO A 250 -8.23 -0.39 8.85
C PRO A 250 -9.04 0.75 8.25
N ASP A 251 -10.24 0.98 8.80
CA ASP A 251 -11.16 2.03 8.32
C ASP A 251 -10.50 3.42 8.25
N ARG A 252 -9.60 3.73 9.19
CA ARG A 252 -8.84 5.00 9.23
C ARG A 252 -7.98 5.21 7.98
N VAL A 253 -7.32 4.16 7.49
CA VAL A 253 -6.39 4.23 6.35
C VAL A 253 -7.18 4.45 5.06
N ILE A 254 -8.31 3.75 4.90
CA ILE A 254 -9.20 3.92 3.73
C ILE A 254 -9.73 5.35 3.68
N LYS A 255 -10.20 5.88 4.81
CA LYS A 255 -10.70 7.26 4.90
C LYS A 255 -9.63 8.31 4.56
N SER A 256 -8.45 8.23 5.19
CA SER A 256 -7.37 9.19 4.93
C SER A 256 -6.87 9.11 3.49
N ARG A 257 -6.67 7.90 2.95
CA ARG A 257 -6.22 7.72 1.57
C ARG A 257 -7.24 8.24 0.56
N LEU A 258 -8.52 7.91 0.73
CA LEU A 258 -9.57 8.37 -0.17
C LEU A 258 -9.71 9.90 -0.11
N PHE A 259 -9.69 10.48 1.10
CA PHE A 259 -9.76 11.92 1.27
C PHE A 259 -8.59 12.64 0.61
N LYS A 260 -7.34 12.20 0.87
CA LYS A 260 -6.14 12.76 0.23
C LYS A 260 -6.21 12.64 -1.30
N TRP A 261 -6.71 11.51 -1.82
CA TRP A 261 -6.88 11.32 -3.26
C TRP A 261 -7.91 12.30 -3.85
N ILE A 262 -9.08 12.43 -3.22
CA ILE A 262 -10.15 13.34 -3.66
C ILE A 262 -9.70 14.80 -3.60
N MET A 263 -9.01 15.18 -2.53
CA MET A 263 -8.50 16.55 -2.40
C MET A 263 -7.45 16.86 -3.46
N ARG A 264 -6.47 15.97 -3.67
CA ARG A 264 -5.36 16.22 -4.60
C ARG A 264 -5.78 16.18 -6.07
N GLY A 265 -6.66 15.26 -6.46
CA GLY A 265 -7.10 15.11 -7.84
C GLY A 265 -8.37 15.93 -8.15
N PRO A 266 -9.56 15.38 -7.86
CA PRO A 266 -10.85 15.97 -8.20
C PRO A 266 -11.05 17.41 -7.76
N VAL A 267 -10.76 17.71 -6.50
CA VAL A 267 -11.04 19.04 -5.92
C VAL A 267 -10.10 20.07 -6.52
N THR A 268 -8.79 19.82 -6.54
CA THR A 268 -7.82 20.70 -7.19
C THR A 268 -8.18 20.96 -8.65
N ALA A 269 -8.42 19.90 -9.45
CA ALA A 269 -8.74 20.05 -10.86
C ALA A 269 -10.07 20.79 -11.09
N SER A 270 -11.11 20.53 -10.28
CA SER A 270 -12.40 21.23 -10.40
C SER A 270 -12.30 22.70 -10.01
N VAL A 271 -11.55 23.03 -8.95
CA VAL A 271 -11.30 24.42 -8.51
C VAL A 271 -10.47 25.17 -9.54
N THR A 272 -9.41 24.56 -10.06
CA THR A 272 -8.58 25.13 -11.12
C THR A 272 -9.40 25.38 -12.39
N LEU A 273 -10.24 24.43 -12.80
CA LEU A 273 -11.14 24.61 -13.94
C LEU A 273 -12.16 25.73 -13.71
N ALA A 274 -12.75 25.81 -12.51
CA ALA A 274 -13.69 26.86 -12.15
C ALA A 274 -13.03 28.25 -12.22
N LEU A 275 -11.86 28.42 -11.61
CA LEU A 275 -11.10 29.67 -11.64
C LEU A 275 -10.67 30.04 -13.06
N MET A 276 -10.16 29.07 -13.83
CA MET A 276 -9.83 29.25 -15.24
C MET A 276 -11.02 29.73 -16.05
N THR A 277 -12.20 29.13 -15.85
CA THR A 277 -13.43 29.48 -16.59
C THR A 277 -13.88 30.89 -16.23
N VAL A 278 -13.82 31.26 -14.96
CA VAL A 278 -14.15 32.62 -14.49
C VAL A 278 -13.19 33.66 -15.08
N VAL A 279 -11.88 33.40 -15.06
CA VAL A 279 -10.86 34.31 -15.60
C VAL A 279 -10.96 34.44 -17.12
N ARG A 280 -11.15 33.33 -17.84
CA ARG A 280 -11.35 33.34 -19.30
C ARG A 280 -12.55 34.21 -19.67
N ARG A 281 -13.69 34.00 -19.02
CA ARG A 281 -14.92 34.74 -19.31
C ARG A 281 -14.81 36.22 -18.91
N GLY A 282 -14.12 36.52 -17.82
CA GLY A 282 -13.77 37.90 -17.45
C GLY A 282 -12.88 38.58 -18.50
N GLY A 283 -11.92 37.85 -19.08
CA GLY A 283 -11.07 38.33 -20.18
C GLY A 283 -11.86 38.63 -21.45
N GLU A 284 -12.81 37.78 -21.81
CA GLU A 284 -13.74 38.00 -22.94
C GLU A 284 -14.59 39.27 -22.75
N LEU A 285 -15.11 39.51 -21.53
CA LEU A 285 -15.84 40.74 -21.19
C LEU A 285 -14.96 42.00 -21.30
N LEU A 286 -13.67 41.87 -21.05
CA LEU A 286 -12.67 42.94 -21.18
C LEU A 286 -12.09 43.07 -22.60
N GLY A 287 -12.57 42.27 -23.57
CA GLY A 287 -12.13 42.31 -24.97
C GLY A 287 -10.79 41.61 -25.25
N THR A 288 -10.29 40.81 -24.30
CA THR A 288 -9.02 40.05 -24.43
C THR A 288 -9.28 38.54 -24.41
N PRO A 289 -9.60 37.92 -25.58
CA PRO A 289 -10.01 36.51 -25.65
C PRO A 289 -8.91 35.52 -25.24
N TYR A 290 -7.64 35.90 -25.41
CA TYR A 290 -6.47 35.13 -24.95
C TYR A 290 -5.76 35.87 -23.83
N SER A 291 -6.35 35.80 -22.64
CA SER A 291 -5.79 36.41 -21.44
C SER A 291 -4.59 35.60 -20.93
N ALA A 292 -3.40 36.21 -20.87
CA ALA A 292 -2.21 35.62 -20.25
C ALA A 292 -2.43 35.26 -18.76
N PHE A 293 -3.49 35.80 -18.14
CA PHE A 293 -3.90 35.44 -16.78
C PHE A 293 -4.42 34.00 -16.67
N VAL A 294 -4.93 33.39 -17.75
CA VAL A 294 -5.48 32.02 -17.69
C VAL A 294 -4.42 30.97 -17.29
N PRO A 295 -3.27 30.83 -17.98
CA PRO A 295 -2.21 29.91 -17.55
C PRO A 295 -1.65 30.27 -16.17
N PHE A 296 -1.51 31.56 -15.85
CA PHE A 296 -1.05 32.01 -14.55
C PHE A 296 -1.98 31.56 -13.42
N THR A 297 -3.30 31.74 -13.57
CA THR A 297 -4.31 31.27 -12.61
C THR A 297 -4.30 29.76 -12.47
N VAL A 298 -4.07 29.02 -13.56
CA VAL A 298 -3.94 27.55 -13.50
C VAL A 298 -2.75 27.15 -12.64
N VAL A 299 -1.56 27.67 -12.93
CA VAL A 299 -0.34 27.35 -12.16
C VAL A 299 -0.49 27.79 -10.70
N ALA A 300 -0.97 29.01 -10.44
CA ALA A 300 -1.15 29.53 -9.10
C ALA A 300 -2.18 28.71 -8.31
N SER A 301 -3.32 28.36 -8.90
CA SER A 301 -4.36 27.57 -8.22
C SER A 301 -3.88 26.16 -7.87
N VAL A 302 -3.15 25.49 -8.77
CA VAL A 302 -2.59 24.16 -8.49
C VAL A 302 -1.58 24.22 -7.35
N LEU A 303 -0.61 25.15 -7.40
CA LEU A 303 0.41 25.30 -6.35
C LEU A 303 -0.22 25.66 -4.99
N LEU A 304 -1.16 26.60 -4.98
CA LEU A 304 -1.86 26.99 -3.75
C LEU A 304 -2.68 25.84 -3.17
N MET A 305 -3.37 25.07 -4.02
CA MET A 305 -4.13 23.90 -3.57
C MET A 305 -3.22 22.80 -3.05
N GLU A 306 -2.12 22.47 -3.71
CA GLU A 306 -1.16 21.47 -3.22
C GLU A 306 -0.55 21.87 -1.86
N HIS A 307 -0.19 23.14 -1.72
CA HIS A 307 0.31 23.67 -0.46
C HIS A 307 -0.76 23.64 0.65
N ALA A 308 -1.98 24.12 0.35
CA ALA A 308 -3.10 24.12 1.29
C ALA A 308 -3.47 22.71 1.74
N ILE A 309 -3.49 21.73 0.83
CA ILE A 309 -3.77 20.32 1.16
C ILE A 309 -2.67 19.75 2.06
N THR A 310 -1.40 20.06 1.79
CA THR A 310 -0.28 19.55 2.60
C THR A 310 -0.32 20.13 4.02
N PHE A 311 -0.60 21.42 4.15
CA PHE A 311 -0.75 22.08 5.45
C PHE A 311 -2.00 21.62 6.21
N ALA A 312 -3.12 21.43 5.52
CA ALA A 312 -4.37 21.04 6.14
C ALA A 312 -4.47 19.54 6.44
N ALA A 313 -3.72 18.69 5.74
CA ALA A 313 -3.71 17.24 5.94
C ALA A 313 -3.64 16.81 7.42
N PRO A 314 -2.69 17.30 8.25
CA PRO A 314 -2.64 16.93 9.67
C PRO A 314 -3.86 17.39 10.48
N LEU A 315 -4.48 18.53 10.14
CA LEU A 315 -5.68 19.02 10.82
C LEU A 315 -6.89 18.12 10.54
N TRP A 316 -7.08 17.74 9.28
CA TRP A 316 -8.17 16.85 8.89
C TRP A 316 -7.95 15.44 9.41
N GLU A 317 -6.73 14.94 9.39
CA GLU A 317 -6.37 13.68 10.03
C GLU A 317 -6.76 13.70 11.52
N ARG A 318 -6.38 14.75 12.26
CA ARG A 318 -6.79 14.92 13.67
C ARG A 318 -8.32 14.92 13.84
N TRP A 319 -9.07 15.58 12.96
CA TRP A 319 -10.53 15.65 13.04
C TRP A 319 -11.22 14.32 12.69
N LEU A 320 -10.70 13.60 11.70
CA LEU A 320 -11.31 12.38 11.15
C LEU A 320 -10.99 11.13 11.99
N PHE A 321 -9.98 11.22 12.87
CA PHE A 321 -9.46 10.13 13.71
C PHE A 321 -9.89 10.18 15.19
N TYR A 322 -10.96 10.90 15.56
CA TYR A 322 -11.47 10.95 16.94
C TYR A 322 -11.56 9.54 17.60
N GLY A 323 -10.66 9.25 18.56
CA GLY A 323 -10.60 7.96 19.29
C GLY A 323 -9.38 7.76 20.20
N ARG A 324 -9.42 6.70 21.04
CA ARG A 324 -8.39 6.29 22.03
C ARG A 324 -6.99 6.02 21.44
N ASP A 325 -6.91 5.79 20.13
CA ASP A 325 -5.66 5.48 19.41
C ASP A 325 -4.71 6.68 19.24
N ARG A 326 -5.14 7.91 19.55
CA ARG A 326 -4.33 9.12 19.36
C ARG A 326 -3.09 9.14 20.24
N ASN A 327 -3.23 8.78 21.51
CA ASN A 327 -2.12 8.79 22.47
C ASN A 327 -1.03 7.78 22.05
N GLU A 328 -1.44 6.64 21.48
CA GLU A 328 -0.51 5.62 20.98
C GLU A 328 0.25 6.09 19.73
N LEU A 329 -0.42 6.82 18.82
CA LEU A 329 0.20 7.36 17.61
C LEU A 329 1.14 8.54 17.88
N GLU A 330 0.75 9.45 18.78
CA GLU A 330 1.60 10.57 19.19
C GLU A 330 2.89 10.06 19.88
N LEU A 331 2.81 8.99 20.67
CA LEU A 331 4.00 8.35 21.25
C LEU A 331 4.97 7.86 20.16
N LEU A 332 4.47 7.25 19.10
CA LEU A 332 5.28 6.70 18.00
C LEU A 332 5.95 7.80 17.16
N GLN A 333 5.22 8.90 16.89
CA GLN A 333 5.78 10.08 16.21
C GLN A 333 6.83 10.79 17.07
N ASN A 334 6.58 10.92 18.37
CA ASN A 334 7.54 11.53 19.30
C ASN A 334 8.82 10.69 19.46
N ILE A 335 8.75 9.37 19.25
CA ILE A 335 9.94 8.52 19.20
C ILE A 335 10.80 8.91 17.99
N GLU A 336 10.22 9.05 16.79
CA GLU A 336 10.97 9.46 15.59
C GLU A 336 11.74 10.77 15.79
N GLU A 337 11.13 11.76 16.45
CA GLU A 337 11.75 13.07 16.70
C GLU A 337 12.79 13.08 17.83
N ARG A 338 12.81 12.05 18.70
CA ARG A 338 13.64 12.00 19.91
C ARG A 338 14.65 10.85 19.94
N LEU A 339 14.72 10.05 18.87
CA LEU A 339 15.69 8.97 18.75
C LEU A 339 17.11 9.53 18.57
N LEU A 340 18.03 9.07 19.43
CA LEU A 340 19.46 9.30 19.25
C LEU A 340 20.04 8.24 18.33
N THR A 341 20.64 8.66 17.22
CA THR A 341 21.31 7.72 16.33
C THR A 341 22.63 7.22 16.94
N GLN A 342 23.19 6.12 16.41
CA GLN A 342 24.49 5.63 16.85
C GLN A 342 25.60 6.66 16.64
N SER A 343 25.52 7.44 15.55
CA SER A 343 26.46 8.54 15.29
C SER A 343 26.30 9.68 16.30
N ASP A 344 25.09 10.04 16.68
CA ASP A 344 24.85 11.12 17.65
C ASP A 344 25.40 10.74 19.04
N LEU A 345 25.19 9.47 19.45
CA LEU A 345 25.77 8.93 20.68
C LEU A 345 27.30 8.95 20.64
N GLN A 346 27.90 8.53 19.52
CA GLN A 346 29.34 8.53 19.36
C GLN A 346 29.90 9.95 19.45
N GLN A 347 29.34 10.92 18.73
CA GLN A 347 29.77 12.32 18.77
C GLN A 347 29.64 12.91 20.17
N PHE A 348 28.55 12.61 20.88
CA PHE A 348 28.37 13.06 22.26
C PHE A 348 29.45 12.47 23.18
N LEU A 349 29.70 11.16 23.11
CA LEU A 349 30.73 10.50 23.92
C LEU A 349 32.14 10.96 23.53
N GLU A 350 32.42 11.26 22.26
CA GLU A 350 33.67 11.90 21.82
C GLU A 350 33.87 13.27 22.47
N ALA A 351 32.82 14.09 22.54
CA ALA A 351 32.87 15.38 23.23
C ALA A 351 33.09 15.22 24.75
N VAL A 352 32.45 14.23 25.38
CA VAL A 352 32.71 13.90 26.79
C VAL A 352 34.17 13.47 26.99
N LEU A 353 34.67 12.57 26.16
CA LEU A 353 36.06 12.09 26.22
C LEU A 353 37.08 13.20 25.96
N ALA A 354 36.79 14.14 25.05
CA ALA A 354 37.62 15.31 24.83
C ALA A 354 37.71 16.16 26.11
N ALA A 355 36.57 16.47 26.74
CA ALA A 355 36.53 17.21 27.99
C ALA A 355 37.28 16.49 29.14
N VAL A 356 37.15 15.16 29.23
CA VAL A 356 37.88 14.31 30.19
C VAL A 356 39.39 14.39 29.96
N ARG A 357 39.83 14.29 28.70
CA ARG A 357 41.25 14.38 28.33
C ARG A 357 41.83 15.75 28.58
N ASP A 358 41.10 16.82 28.29
CA ASP A 358 41.54 18.18 28.52
C ASP A 358 41.67 18.49 30.01
N HIS A 359 40.76 17.97 30.84
CA HIS A 359 40.79 18.19 32.29
C HIS A 359 41.91 17.43 33.01
N LEU A 360 42.22 16.21 32.56
CA LEU A 360 43.29 15.37 33.13
C LEU A 360 44.61 15.46 32.36
N GLN A 361 44.66 16.20 31.26
CA GLN A 361 45.80 16.27 30.33
C GLN A 361 46.31 14.87 29.94
N SER A 362 45.37 13.98 29.60
CA SER A 362 45.61 12.55 29.40
C SER A 362 45.87 12.18 27.92
N PRO A 363 46.83 11.27 27.65
CA PRO A 363 47.16 10.84 26.28
C PRO A 363 46.07 10.00 25.62
N ALA A 364 45.22 9.31 26.39
CA ALA A 364 44.14 8.47 25.87
C ALA A 364 42.99 8.34 26.86
N ALA A 365 41.75 8.26 26.37
CA ALA A 365 40.59 7.95 27.18
C ALA A 365 39.57 7.14 26.35
N PHE A 366 38.74 6.34 26.99
CA PHE A 366 37.78 5.47 26.33
C PHE A 366 36.47 5.36 27.09
N VAL A 367 35.38 5.14 26.36
CA VAL A 367 34.10 4.69 26.91
C VAL A 367 33.79 3.33 26.32
N ALA A 368 33.58 2.34 27.18
CA ALA A 368 33.13 1.02 26.80
C ALA A 368 31.73 0.77 27.38
N ALA A 369 30.82 0.22 26.57
CA ALA A 369 29.51 -0.21 27.05
C ALA A 369 29.47 -1.72 27.25
N LEU A 370 28.67 -2.11 28.23
CA LEU A 370 28.35 -3.51 28.49
C LEU A 370 27.11 -3.90 27.68
N ASP A 371 27.28 -4.79 26.71
CA ASP A 371 26.17 -5.40 25.97
C ASP A 371 26.03 -6.87 26.39
N ASP A 372 24.98 -7.15 27.16
CA ASP A 372 24.63 -8.40 27.86
C ASP A 372 25.76 -9.00 28.74
N VAL A 373 26.87 -9.45 28.15
CA VAL A 373 28.01 -10.08 28.83
C VAL A 373 29.36 -9.53 28.35
N THR A 374 29.41 -8.84 27.20
CA THR A 374 30.65 -8.37 26.59
C THR A 374 30.82 -6.87 26.73
N LEU A 375 31.96 -6.44 27.26
CA LEU A 375 32.34 -5.03 27.25
C LEU A 375 32.96 -4.68 25.89
N SER A 376 32.39 -3.71 25.19
CA SER A 376 32.89 -3.26 23.90
C SER A 376 33.18 -1.75 23.92
N PRO A 377 34.36 -1.31 23.44
CA PRO A 377 34.66 0.11 23.35
C PRO A 377 33.76 0.76 22.30
N ILE A 378 32.94 1.73 22.71
CA ILE A 378 32.12 2.52 21.79
C ILE A 378 32.97 3.63 21.18
N VAL A 379 33.73 4.33 22.03
CA VAL A 379 34.56 5.47 21.62
C VAL A 379 35.91 5.41 22.32
N VAL A 380 36.97 5.68 21.56
CA VAL A 380 38.33 5.84 22.06
C VAL A 380 38.87 7.18 21.53
N ALA A 381 39.34 8.03 22.44
CA ALA A 381 39.95 9.32 22.12
C ALA A 381 41.44 9.28 22.47
N GLY A 382 42.30 9.71 21.54
CA GLY A 382 43.76 9.71 21.73
C GLY A 382 44.44 8.44 21.24
N ASN A 383 45.52 8.00 21.91
CA ASN A 383 46.33 6.88 21.44
C ASN A 383 45.66 5.52 21.68
N ARG A 384 44.93 5.02 20.66
CA ARG A 384 44.21 3.72 20.70
C ARG A 384 45.11 2.52 20.99
N ALA A 385 46.39 2.57 20.61
CA ALA A 385 47.33 1.47 20.83
C ALA A 385 47.57 1.15 22.32
N MET A 386 47.29 2.09 23.24
CA MET A 386 47.38 1.83 24.68
C MET A 386 46.21 0.97 25.18
N LEU A 387 45.07 0.96 24.47
CA LEU A 387 43.91 0.16 24.81
C LEU A 387 44.01 -1.27 24.29
N ASP A 388 44.54 -1.44 23.06
CA ASP A 388 44.66 -2.74 22.41
C ASP A 388 45.69 -3.68 23.10
N GLN A 389 46.48 -3.15 24.05
CA GLN A 389 47.44 -3.91 24.85
C GLN A 389 46.83 -4.57 26.10
N GLU A 390 45.65 -4.14 26.55
CA GLU A 390 45.00 -4.63 27.78
C GLU A 390 43.59 -5.19 27.49
N SER A 391 43.22 -6.33 28.08
CA SER A 391 41.92 -6.97 27.81
C SER A 391 40.79 -6.33 28.63
N LEU A 392 39.83 -5.66 27.98
CA LEU A 392 38.69 -5.00 28.66
C LEU A 392 37.83 -5.94 29.52
N ILE A 393 37.96 -7.26 29.34
CA ILE A 393 37.26 -8.28 30.12
C ILE A 393 37.84 -8.36 31.55
N GLU A 394 39.16 -8.21 31.72
CA GLU A 394 39.81 -8.22 33.05
C GLU A 394 39.44 -6.99 33.89
N ALA A 395 39.03 -5.88 33.24
CA ALA A 395 38.58 -4.68 33.93
C ALA A 395 37.23 -4.87 34.64
N LEU A 396 36.38 -5.80 34.17
CA LEU A 396 35.10 -6.12 34.82
C LEU A 396 35.29 -6.82 36.18
N ASP A 397 36.29 -7.69 36.29
CA ASP A 397 36.59 -8.44 37.53
C ASP A 397 37.07 -7.52 38.68
N HIS A 398 37.53 -6.32 38.34
CA HIS A 398 38.01 -5.30 39.29
C HIS A 398 36.92 -4.31 39.74
N VAL A 399 35.71 -4.40 39.16
CA VAL A 399 34.58 -3.56 39.58
C VAL A 399 34.06 -4.06 40.93
N ASN A 400 34.63 -3.52 42.01
CA ASN A 400 34.11 -3.71 43.36
C ASN A 400 32.75 -3.03 43.48
N GLY A 401 31.83 -3.61 44.28
CA GLY A 401 30.43 -3.18 44.47
C GLY A 401 30.23 -1.81 45.13
N ASP A 402 31.08 -0.83 44.84
CA ASP A 402 30.99 0.56 45.25
C ASP A 402 30.74 1.43 44.01
N ALA A 403 29.51 1.93 43.86
CA ALA A 403 29.03 2.55 42.62
C ALA A 403 29.74 3.85 42.24
N ARG A 404 30.44 4.48 43.19
CA ARG A 404 31.04 5.82 43.05
C ARG A 404 32.52 5.86 43.39
N ARG A 405 33.24 4.79 43.06
CA ARG A 405 34.68 4.68 43.31
C ARG A 405 35.45 4.31 42.05
N GLU A 406 36.46 5.11 41.72
CA GLU A 406 37.39 4.78 40.64
C GLU A 406 38.36 3.67 41.08
N PHE A 407 38.76 2.83 40.14
CA PHE A 407 39.78 1.81 40.35
C PHE A 407 40.90 1.92 39.32
N LEU A 408 42.05 1.37 39.67
CA LEU A 408 43.23 1.31 38.80
C LEU A 408 43.19 0.00 38.03
N TRP A 409 43.25 0.10 36.70
CA TRP A 409 43.39 -1.04 35.81
C TRP A 409 44.53 -0.71 34.84
N GLY A 410 45.65 -1.43 34.99
CA GLY A 410 46.86 -1.18 34.21
C GLY A 410 47.33 0.27 34.32
N ASN A 411 47.41 0.94 33.17
CA ASN A 411 47.76 2.37 33.09
C ASN A 411 46.54 3.31 33.05
N PHE A 412 45.34 2.81 33.32
CA PHE A 412 44.09 3.58 33.26
C PHE A 412 43.46 3.77 34.65
N TRP A 413 42.88 4.95 34.86
CA TRP A 413 41.86 5.19 35.88
C TRP A 413 40.50 4.86 35.28
N VAL A 414 39.82 3.87 35.86
CA VAL A 414 38.55 3.37 35.35
C VAL A 414 37.43 3.73 36.32
N LEU A 415 36.37 4.32 35.76
CA LEU A 415 35.17 4.72 36.44
C LEU A 415 34.02 3.83 35.96
N PRO A 416 33.34 3.11 36.86
CA PRO A 416 32.19 2.30 36.48
C PRO A 416 30.98 3.22 36.21
N LEU A 417 30.38 3.07 35.03
CA LEU A 417 29.20 3.82 34.59
C LEU A 417 27.96 3.01 34.96
N HIS A 418 27.27 3.40 36.03
CA HIS A 418 26.05 2.74 36.48
C HIS A 418 24.80 3.49 36.03
N ARG A 419 23.68 2.77 35.93
CA ARG A 419 22.36 3.36 35.71
C ARG A 419 22.00 4.35 36.82
N ARG A 420 21.24 5.40 36.49
CA ARG A 420 20.71 6.29 37.52
C ARG A 420 19.80 5.51 38.47
N ARG A 421 19.95 5.74 39.78
CA ARG A 421 19.13 5.08 40.79
C ARG A 421 17.68 5.55 40.68
N HIS A 422 16.76 4.61 40.49
CA HIS A 422 15.32 4.91 40.49
C HIS A 422 14.82 4.99 41.94
N PRO A 423 13.84 5.85 42.29
CA PRO A 423 13.27 5.91 43.63
C PRO A 423 12.65 4.59 44.13
N ASP A 424 12.38 3.64 43.23
CA ASP A 424 11.84 2.30 43.56
C ASP A 424 12.92 1.24 43.86
N MET A 425 14.21 1.59 43.72
CA MET A 425 15.31 0.68 44.07
C MET A 425 15.61 0.74 45.57
N ASP A 426 15.84 -0.43 46.17
CA ASP A 426 16.25 -0.53 47.57
C ASP A 426 17.59 0.20 47.80
N ARG A 427 17.73 0.81 48.98
CA ARG A 427 18.92 1.61 49.35
C ARG A 427 20.23 0.81 49.31
N ASP A 428 20.15 -0.50 49.37
CA ASP A 428 21.30 -1.42 49.35
C ASP A 428 21.51 -2.11 48.00
N GLU A 429 20.60 -1.94 47.03
CA GLU A 429 20.74 -2.53 45.69
C GLU A 429 21.62 -1.66 44.79
N LEU A 430 22.68 -2.27 44.23
CA LEU A 430 23.58 -1.59 43.31
C LEU A 430 22.88 -1.37 41.96
N PRO A 431 22.84 -0.13 41.44
CA PRO A 431 22.30 0.10 40.11
C PRO A 431 23.10 -0.70 39.08
N PRO A 432 22.47 -1.24 38.03
CA PRO A 432 23.15 -2.08 37.05
C PRO A 432 24.24 -1.30 36.30
N LEU A 433 25.36 -1.98 36.06
CA LEU A 433 26.48 -1.45 35.28
C LEU A 433 26.07 -1.31 33.80
N LEU A 434 26.28 -0.12 33.24
CA LEU A 434 26.05 0.20 31.83
C LEU A 434 27.36 0.14 31.01
N GLY A 435 28.50 0.38 31.65
CA GLY A 435 29.79 0.45 30.97
C GLY A 435 30.92 0.94 31.87
N LEU A 436 32.07 1.22 31.27
CA LEU A 436 33.27 1.75 31.91
C LEU A 436 33.77 2.99 31.17
N LEU A 437 34.20 4.01 31.91
CA LEU A 437 34.96 5.15 31.39
C LEU A 437 36.39 5.02 31.89
N GLY A 438 37.36 4.89 30.99
CA GLY A 438 38.78 4.79 31.35
C GLY A 438 39.60 5.98 30.86
N VAL A 439 40.55 6.43 31.68
CA VAL A 439 41.43 7.56 31.37
C VAL A 439 42.88 7.18 31.63
N ALA A 440 43.75 7.32 30.63
CA ALA A 440 45.15 6.95 30.75
C ALA A 440 45.86 7.88 31.74
N ARG A 441 46.66 7.28 32.62
CA ARG A 441 47.47 8.00 33.59
C ARG A 441 48.73 8.54 32.91
N LYS A 442 49.24 9.66 33.42
CA LYS A 442 50.59 10.15 33.13
C LYS A 442 51.50 9.79 34.31
N ASP A 443 52.64 9.16 34.04
CA ASP A 443 53.54 8.61 35.08
C ASP A 443 54.03 9.63 36.12
N SER A 444 53.89 10.92 35.84
CA SER A 444 54.32 12.04 36.68
C SER A 444 53.36 12.45 37.81
N LYS A 445 52.14 11.91 37.92
CA LYS A 445 51.20 12.20 39.04
C LYS A 445 50.53 10.91 39.56
N PRO A 446 50.81 10.46 40.80
CA PRO A 446 50.28 9.20 41.32
C PRO A 446 48.84 9.27 41.87
N ALA A 447 48.30 10.46 42.18
CA ALA A 447 46.96 10.63 42.75
C ALA A 447 46.17 11.75 42.05
N MET A 448 44.87 11.53 41.86
CA MET A 448 43.93 12.51 41.30
C MET A 448 43.56 13.55 42.37
N GLU A 449 43.59 14.83 42.01
CA GLU A 449 43.14 15.91 42.90
C GLU A 449 41.61 15.83 43.12
N HIS A 450 41.12 16.37 44.25
CA HIS A 450 39.69 16.26 44.62
C HIS A 450 38.79 16.94 43.58
N ASP A 451 39.16 18.13 43.12
CA ASP A 451 38.40 18.89 42.11
C ASP A 451 38.40 18.17 40.75
N GLN A 452 39.52 17.53 40.38
CA GLN A 452 39.63 16.73 39.15
C GLN A 452 38.75 15.48 39.22
N ARG A 453 38.69 14.84 40.39
CA ARG A 453 37.81 13.70 40.66
C ARG A 453 36.34 14.10 40.49
N GLU A 454 35.93 15.23 41.07
CA GLU A 454 34.54 15.68 41.02
C GLU A 454 34.10 16.00 39.58
N ALA A 455 34.94 16.73 38.83
CA ALA A 455 34.68 17.02 37.41
C ALA A 455 34.61 15.75 36.55
N LEU A 456 35.47 14.77 36.82
CA LEU A 456 35.47 13.49 36.10
C LEU A 456 34.19 12.69 36.38
N TRP A 457 33.74 12.64 37.63
CA TRP A 457 32.48 11.98 37.98
C TRP A 457 31.25 12.65 37.34
N LEU A 458 31.26 13.98 37.18
CA LEU A 458 30.20 14.69 36.45
C LEU A 458 30.16 14.30 34.96
N LEU A 459 31.33 14.16 34.34
CA LEU A 459 31.46 13.72 32.94
C LEU A 459 31.09 12.24 32.78
N ALA A 460 31.47 11.40 33.75
CA ALA A 460 31.06 10.01 33.81
C ALA A 460 29.54 9.86 33.94
N GLU A 461 28.88 10.69 34.76
CA GLU A 461 27.42 10.69 34.88
C GLU A 461 26.72 11.04 33.56
N ARG A 462 27.27 12.01 32.81
CA ARG A 462 26.77 12.36 31.47
C ARG A 462 26.92 11.21 30.48
N ALA A 463 28.06 10.52 30.49
CA ALA A 463 28.28 9.33 29.68
C ALA A 463 27.30 8.21 30.06
N ALA A 464 27.09 7.98 31.35
CA ALA A 464 26.15 6.97 31.85
C ALA A 464 24.71 7.23 31.39
N ILE A 465 24.23 8.49 31.43
CA ILE A 465 22.90 8.87 30.92
C ILE A 465 22.75 8.54 29.44
N ALA A 466 23.75 8.84 28.62
CA ALA A 466 23.71 8.56 27.19
C ALA A 466 23.71 7.05 26.87
N LEU A 467 24.47 6.26 27.63
CA LEU A 467 24.46 4.80 27.53
C LEU A 467 23.14 4.20 27.99
N GLU A 468 22.54 4.73 29.06
CA GLU A 468 21.23 4.32 29.56
C GLU A 468 20.14 4.51 28.50
N ASP A 469 20.08 5.70 27.91
CA ASP A 469 19.11 6.04 26.87
C ASP A 469 19.28 5.13 25.64
N ARG A 470 20.52 4.86 25.25
CA ARG A 470 20.83 3.92 24.16
C ARG A 470 20.29 2.51 24.44
N GLN A 471 20.48 2.00 25.66
CA GLN A 471 20.02 0.67 26.04
C GLN A 471 18.48 0.58 26.05
N LEU A 472 17.79 1.65 26.47
CA LEU A 472 16.33 1.75 26.43
C LEU A 472 15.82 1.72 24.98
N GLN A 473 16.42 2.50 24.09
CA GLN A 473 16.06 2.51 22.67
C GLN A 473 16.25 1.14 22.02
N GLN A 474 17.35 0.43 22.30
CA GLN A 474 17.59 -0.93 21.80
C GLN A 474 16.49 -1.91 22.25
N LYS A 475 16.03 -1.83 23.50
CA LYS A 475 14.91 -2.65 24.00
C LYS A 475 13.61 -2.36 23.26
N VAL A 476 13.31 -1.10 22.99
CA VAL A 476 12.13 -0.70 22.21
C VAL A 476 12.21 -1.25 20.79
N PHE A 477 13.37 -1.11 20.13
CA PHE A 477 13.54 -1.63 18.76
C PHE A 477 13.42 -3.15 18.68
N ARG A 478 14.04 -3.90 19.61
CA ARG A 478 13.87 -5.35 19.69
C ARG A 478 12.38 -5.72 19.87
N SER A 479 11.68 -5.02 20.76
CA SER A 479 10.24 -5.25 20.99
C SER A 479 9.38 -4.95 19.76
N LEU A 480 9.69 -3.87 19.01
CA LEU A 480 9.00 -3.54 17.77
C LEU A 480 9.27 -4.57 16.66
N ALA A 481 10.51 -5.04 16.54
CA ALA A 481 10.89 -6.10 15.61
C ALA A 481 10.11 -7.40 15.90
N ASP A 482 9.88 -7.72 17.17
CA ASP A 482 9.09 -8.88 17.60
C ASP A 482 7.57 -8.72 17.34
N LEU A 483 7.05 -7.49 17.24
CA LEU A 483 5.64 -7.21 16.96
C LEU A 483 5.30 -7.27 15.47
N GLN A 484 6.25 -6.97 14.59
CA GLN A 484 6.05 -6.94 13.13
C GLN A 484 5.45 -8.25 12.56
N PRO A 485 5.92 -9.46 12.95
CA PRO A 485 5.33 -10.71 12.49
C PRO A 485 3.87 -10.91 12.94
N ARG A 486 3.52 -10.43 14.14
CA ARG A 486 2.17 -10.58 14.72
C ARG A 486 1.16 -9.68 14.00
N VAL A 487 1.55 -8.47 13.64
CA VAL A 487 0.70 -7.54 12.89
C VAL A 487 0.43 -8.08 11.49
N GLU A 488 1.43 -8.63 10.82
CA GLU A 488 1.24 -9.29 9.52
C GLU A 488 0.27 -10.45 9.61
N LEU A 489 0.38 -11.31 10.64
CA LEU A 489 -0.54 -12.42 10.84
C LEU A 489 -1.99 -11.93 11.02
N ILE A 490 -2.22 -10.89 11.82
CA ILE A 490 -3.54 -10.30 12.02
C ILE A 490 -4.08 -9.65 10.73
N GLN A 491 -3.23 -9.00 9.95
CA GLN A 491 -3.62 -8.46 8.64
C GLN A 491 -3.96 -9.57 7.65
N ARG A 492 -3.21 -10.68 7.65
CA ARG A 492 -3.50 -11.88 6.84
C ARG A 492 -4.79 -12.57 7.28
N MET A 493 -5.04 -12.72 8.59
CA MET A 493 -6.30 -13.26 9.12
C MET A 493 -7.50 -12.38 8.77
N ARG A 494 -7.35 -11.04 8.83
CA ARG A 494 -8.40 -10.10 8.40
C ARG A 494 -8.66 -10.14 6.89
N ALA A 495 -7.62 -10.36 6.08
CA ALA A 495 -7.78 -10.57 4.64
C ALA A 495 -8.50 -11.90 4.36
N ALA A 496 -8.11 -12.99 5.03
CA ALA A 496 -8.70 -14.31 4.85
C ALA A 496 -10.18 -14.38 5.26
N GLY A 497 -10.58 -13.68 6.33
CA GLY A 497 -11.97 -13.64 6.79
C GLY A 497 -12.96 -12.93 5.86
N ARG A 498 -12.49 -12.23 4.82
CA ARG A 498 -13.33 -11.48 3.86
C ARG A 498 -13.27 -12.00 2.43
N TYR A 499 -12.31 -12.85 2.09
CA TYR A 499 -12.26 -13.55 0.80
C TYR A 499 -12.91 -14.94 0.91
N ASP A 500 -13.74 -15.24 -0.08
CA ASP A 500 -14.48 -16.48 -0.33
C ASP A 500 -14.48 -17.53 0.80
N SER A 501 -15.60 -17.56 1.53
CA SER A 501 -15.88 -18.47 2.63
C SER A 501 -15.98 -19.92 2.12
N ARG A 502 -14.83 -20.60 2.01
CA ARG A 502 -14.58 -22.04 2.22
C ARG A 502 -13.35 -22.55 1.48
N ALA A 503 -12.90 -21.90 0.40
CA ALA A 503 -11.79 -22.40 -0.41
C ALA A 503 -10.41 -21.96 0.11
N SER A 504 -10.28 -20.73 0.62
CA SER A 504 -8.97 -20.18 0.99
C SER A 504 -8.47 -20.61 2.37
N LEU A 505 -9.32 -21.18 3.23
CA LEU A 505 -8.91 -21.66 4.57
C LEU A 505 -8.24 -23.05 4.52
N LEU A 506 -8.35 -23.76 3.38
CA LEU A 506 -7.86 -25.14 3.23
C LEU A 506 -6.63 -25.26 2.32
N THR A 507 -6.11 -24.15 1.80
CA THR A 507 -4.91 -24.16 0.97
C THR A 507 -3.77 -23.52 1.78
N GLU A 508 -2.85 -24.33 2.28
CA GLU A 508 -1.56 -23.83 2.80
C GLU A 508 -0.90 -22.98 1.69
N PRO A 509 -0.62 -21.69 1.91
CA PRO A 509 -0.10 -20.83 0.85
C PRO A 509 1.35 -21.18 0.52
N LEU A 510 1.66 -21.24 -0.78
CA LEU A 510 3.01 -21.39 -1.31
C LEU A 510 3.95 -20.27 -0.80
N PRO A 511 5.20 -20.58 -0.41
CA PRO A 511 6.18 -19.58 0.03
C PRO A 511 6.61 -18.64 -1.11
N HIS A 512 7.02 -17.40 -0.78
CA HIS A 512 7.58 -16.44 -1.76
C HIS A 512 8.90 -16.95 -2.34
N GLU A 513 9.15 -16.69 -3.62
CA GLU A 513 10.31 -17.15 -4.39
C GLU A 513 11.67 -16.74 -3.77
N ALA A 514 11.75 -15.54 -3.18
CA ALA A 514 12.96 -15.03 -2.53
C ALA A 514 13.32 -15.77 -1.22
N ASP A 515 12.31 -16.12 -0.42
CA ASP A 515 12.51 -16.88 0.82
C ASP A 515 12.91 -18.33 0.49
N LEU A 516 12.31 -18.89 -0.56
CA LEU A 516 12.63 -20.23 -1.05
C LEU A 516 14.08 -20.34 -1.53
N ALA A 517 14.59 -19.36 -2.27
CA ALA A 517 15.99 -19.35 -2.72
C ALA A 517 16.99 -19.41 -1.56
N ASN A 518 16.70 -18.74 -0.44
CA ASN A 518 17.53 -18.81 0.76
C ASN A 518 17.49 -20.20 1.40
N TRP A 519 16.30 -20.82 1.50
CA TRP A 519 16.18 -22.18 2.04
C TRP A 519 16.86 -23.22 1.14
N VAL A 520 16.78 -23.06 -0.18
CA VAL A 520 17.48 -23.90 -1.15
C VAL A 520 18.99 -23.73 -1.03
N LYS A 521 19.50 -22.50 -0.85
CA LYS A 521 20.92 -22.26 -0.59
C LYS A 521 21.40 -22.98 0.66
N ASP A 522 20.66 -22.84 1.76
CA ASP A 522 21.02 -23.45 3.04
C ASP A 522 20.99 -24.98 2.96
N ALA A 523 20.00 -25.54 2.26
CA ALA A 523 19.87 -26.97 2.04
C ALA A 523 20.96 -27.52 1.10
N LEU A 524 21.29 -26.85 -0.01
CA LEU A 524 22.37 -27.25 -0.92
C LEU A 524 23.74 -27.14 -0.24
N THR A 525 23.96 -26.14 0.60
CA THR A 525 25.22 -25.99 1.35
C THR A 525 25.44 -27.14 2.35
N HIS A 526 24.36 -27.66 2.92
CA HIS A 526 24.36 -28.77 3.87
C HIS A 526 23.83 -30.08 3.25
N TYR A 527 23.98 -30.27 1.93
CA TYR A 527 23.41 -31.39 1.17
C TYR A 527 23.76 -32.78 1.76
N TRP A 528 25.00 -32.92 2.26
CA TRP A 528 25.51 -34.15 2.86
C TRP A 528 25.14 -34.33 4.34
N GLY A 529 24.47 -33.36 4.96
CA GLY A 529 23.98 -33.44 6.34
C GLY A 529 24.19 -32.17 7.16
N GLY A 530 23.44 -32.06 8.26
CA GLY A 530 23.50 -30.96 9.23
C GLY A 530 22.12 -30.56 9.76
N PRO A 531 22.04 -29.88 10.93
CA PRO A 531 20.76 -29.47 11.53
C PRO A 531 19.97 -28.52 10.61
N LYS A 532 20.66 -27.71 9.79
CA LYS A 532 20.03 -26.81 8.81
C LYS A 532 19.39 -27.54 7.61
N PHE A 533 19.86 -28.74 7.26
CA PHE A 533 19.26 -29.57 6.22
C PHE A 533 17.99 -30.27 6.73
N MET A 534 18.09 -30.88 7.92
CA MET A 534 17.01 -31.64 8.55
C MET A 534 15.87 -30.78 9.10
N ASN A 535 16.14 -29.52 9.46
CA ASN A 535 15.13 -28.56 9.92
C ASN A 535 14.73 -27.56 8.82
N SER A 536 15.07 -27.85 7.56
CA SER A 536 14.75 -26.94 6.46
C SER A 536 13.24 -26.81 6.28
N PRO A 537 12.71 -25.59 6.11
CA PRO A 537 11.30 -25.37 5.78
C PRO A 537 10.86 -26.09 4.50
N LEU A 538 11.79 -26.47 3.61
CA LEU A 538 11.53 -27.24 2.39
C LEU A 538 10.90 -28.61 2.66
N ILE A 539 11.14 -29.21 3.83
CA ILE A 539 10.57 -30.52 4.20
C ILE A 539 9.03 -30.46 4.30
N LYS A 540 8.48 -29.28 4.56
CA LYS A 540 7.02 -29.07 4.66
C LYS A 540 6.33 -29.03 3.30
N LEU A 541 7.07 -28.93 2.19
CA LEU A 541 6.50 -28.93 0.85
C LEU A 541 5.80 -30.27 0.55
N ARG A 542 4.69 -30.22 -0.19
CA ARG A 542 3.91 -31.43 -0.51
C ARG A 542 4.69 -32.38 -1.41
N VAL A 543 5.47 -31.85 -2.35
CA VAL A 543 6.36 -32.66 -3.21
C VAL A 543 7.33 -33.49 -2.38
N VAL A 544 7.89 -32.93 -1.31
CA VAL A 544 8.83 -33.67 -0.44
C VAL A 544 8.10 -34.77 0.32
N ARG A 545 6.87 -34.52 0.78
CA ARG A 545 6.05 -35.53 1.47
C ARG A 545 5.68 -36.68 0.53
N GLU A 546 5.25 -36.40 -0.70
CA GLU A 546 4.96 -37.43 -1.71
C GLU A 546 6.22 -38.24 -2.08
N LEU A 547 7.38 -37.58 -2.20
CA LEU A 547 8.65 -38.26 -2.44
C LEU A 547 9.07 -39.14 -1.26
N ALA A 548 8.79 -38.70 -0.03
CA ALA A 548 9.09 -39.48 1.17
C ALA A 548 8.23 -40.73 1.27
N GLU A 549 6.96 -40.67 0.84
CA GLU A 549 6.10 -41.86 0.74
C GLU A 549 6.65 -42.89 -0.26
N LYS A 550 7.34 -42.43 -1.32
CA LYS A 550 7.99 -43.29 -2.31
C LYS A 550 9.37 -43.81 -1.88
N GLU A 551 10.03 -43.18 -0.91
CA GLU A 551 11.39 -43.48 -0.43
C GLU A 551 11.38 -43.92 1.05
N ASP A 552 10.52 -44.88 1.40
CA ASP A 552 10.46 -45.55 2.73
C ASP A 552 10.33 -44.60 3.94
N GLY A 553 9.72 -43.42 3.75
CA GLY A 553 9.41 -42.47 4.83
C GLY A 553 10.59 -41.60 5.29
N ASN A 554 11.75 -41.67 4.64
CA ASN A 554 12.90 -40.85 5.04
C ASN A 554 12.88 -39.46 4.38
N LEU A 555 12.42 -38.46 5.15
CA LEU A 555 12.34 -37.05 4.73
C LEU A 555 13.68 -36.46 4.25
N ALA A 556 14.81 -36.92 4.79
CA ALA A 556 16.14 -36.45 4.39
C ALA A 556 16.49 -36.92 2.98
N ASN A 557 16.17 -38.18 2.66
CA ASN A 557 16.40 -38.74 1.32
C ASN A 557 15.45 -38.10 0.30
N ALA A 558 14.18 -37.94 0.67
CA ALA A 558 13.19 -37.26 -0.17
C ALA A 558 13.60 -35.83 -0.54
N LEU A 559 14.12 -35.07 0.44
CA LEU A 559 14.64 -33.72 0.17
C LEU A 559 15.88 -33.75 -0.73
N ARG A 560 16.81 -34.70 -0.56
CA ARG A 560 17.96 -34.85 -1.48
C ARG A 560 17.49 -35.22 -2.90
N SER A 561 16.52 -36.12 -3.01
CA SER A 561 15.91 -36.55 -4.26
C SER A 561 15.28 -35.35 -4.97
N LEU A 562 14.52 -34.52 -4.24
CA LEU A 562 13.95 -33.28 -4.77
C LEU A 562 15.04 -32.31 -5.26
N LEU A 563 16.03 -32.00 -4.43
CA LEU A 563 17.11 -31.08 -4.79
C LEU A 563 17.88 -31.57 -6.02
N ARG A 564 18.13 -32.89 -6.11
CA ARG A 564 18.80 -33.48 -7.26
C ARG A 564 17.96 -33.36 -8.53
N ARG A 565 16.67 -33.69 -8.47
CA ARG A 565 15.74 -33.51 -9.60
C ARG A 565 15.66 -32.05 -10.06
N ALA A 566 15.63 -31.12 -9.11
CA ALA A 566 15.59 -29.69 -9.41
C ALA A 566 16.90 -29.18 -10.04
N VAL A 567 18.06 -29.67 -9.60
CA VAL A 567 19.36 -29.39 -10.24
C VAL A 567 19.42 -30.01 -11.65
N ASP A 568 18.90 -31.22 -11.83
CA ASP A 568 18.86 -31.88 -13.14
C ASP A 568 17.93 -31.17 -14.13
N GLN A 569 16.87 -30.49 -13.65
CA GLN A 569 16.00 -29.67 -14.51
C GLN A 569 16.71 -28.40 -15.03
N VAL A 570 17.74 -27.91 -14.32
CA VAL A 570 18.59 -26.78 -14.76
C VAL A 570 19.62 -27.22 -15.82
N LYS A 571 19.76 -28.53 -16.06
CA LYS A 571 20.73 -29.08 -17.03
C LYS A 571 20.33 -28.75 -18.49
N PRO A 572 21.22 -28.09 -19.27
CA PRO A 572 20.98 -27.84 -20.69
C PRO A 572 20.99 -29.13 -21.54
N ARG A 573 20.40 -29.09 -22.74
CA ARG A 573 20.42 -30.22 -23.70
C ARG A 573 21.76 -30.30 -24.41
N GLY A 574 22.39 -31.49 -24.43
CA GLY A 574 23.63 -31.79 -25.16
C GLY A 574 24.72 -32.44 -24.30
N ASP A 575 25.90 -32.62 -24.88
CA ASP A 575 27.09 -33.12 -24.16
C ASP A 575 27.70 -32.03 -23.27
N ARG A 576 28.31 -32.45 -22.14
CA ARG A 576 28.87 -31.56 -21.12
C ARG A 576 29.92 -30.64 -21.72
N LYS A 577 29.70 -29.32 -21.63
CA LYS A 577 30.63 -28.29 -22.09
C LYS A 577 30.90 -27.26 -20.99
N PHE A 578 32.01 -26.53 -21.12
CA PHE A 578 32.32 -25.37 -20.28
C PHE A 578 31.85 -24.06 -20.94
N THR A 579 30.69 -24.09 -21.59
CA THR A 579 30.06 -22.93 -22.25
C THR A 579 29.12 -22.20 -21.30
N THR A 580 28.76 -20.95 -21.63
CA THR A 580 27.91 -20.08 -20.81
C THR A 580 26.59 -20.72 -20.38
N GLU A 581 26.00 -21.56 -21.23
CA GLU A 581 24.76 -22.29 -20.95
C GLU A 581 24.93 -23.35 -19.85
N TRP A 582 26.10 -23.99 -19.76
CA TRP A 582 26.41 -25.03 -18.79
C TRP A 582 26.96 -24.51 -17.46
N ILE A 583 27.35 -23.23 -17.40
CA ILE A 583 28.00 -22.66 -16.21
C ILE A 583 27.14 -22.83 -14.96
N LEU A 584 25.82 -22.57 -15.03
CA LEU A 584 24.95 -22.66 -13.85
C LEU A 584 24.86 -24.09 -13.31
N TYR A 585 24.68 -25.07 -14.20
CA TYR A 585 24.65 -26.49 -13.83
C TYR A 585 26.00 -26.96 -13.28
N ASN A 586 27.10 -26.62 -13.95
CA ASN A 586 28.45 -27.00 -13.51
C ASN A 586 28.79 -26.40 -12.13
N ILE A 587 28.34 -25.17 -11.84
CA ILE A 587 28.49 -24.58 -10.49
C ILE A 587 27.71 -25.41 -9.46
N LEU A 588 26.44 -25.73 -9.73
CA LEU A 588 25.60 -26.50 -8.80
C LEU A 588 26.19 -27.89 -8.51
N GLU A 589 26.57 -28.61 -9.57
CA GLU A 589 27.16 -29.94 -9.50
C GLU A 589 28.50 -29.92 -8.75
N MET A 590 29.45 -29.09 -9.20
CA MET A 590 30.81 -29.10 -8.61
C MET A 590 30.84 -28.52 -7.19
N LYS A 591 30.07 -27.46 -6.91
CA LYS A 591 30.13 -26.79 -5.60
C LYS A 591 29.31 -27.51 -4.53
N PHE A 592 28.09 -27.94 -4.86
CA PHE A 592 27.13 -28.44 -3.86
C PHE A 592 26.98 -29.95 -3.88
N ILE A 593 26.96 -30.59 -5.05
CA ILE A 593 26.82 -32.06 -5.13
C ILE A 593 28.18 -32.73 -4.88
N GLU A 594 29.22 -32.37 -5.62
CA GLU A 594 30.59 -32.92 -5.46
C GLU A 594 31.33 -32.34 -4.25
N GLY A 595 30.88 -31.22 -3.68
CA GLY A 595 31.45 -30.61 -2.48
C GLY A 595 32.82 -29.94 -2.66
N ARG A 596 33.20 -29.52 -3.88
CA ARG A 596 34.51 -28.90 -4.14
C ARG A 596 34.66 -27.53 -3.47
N LYS A 597 35.92 -27.12 -3.22
CA LYS A 597 36.24 -25.78 -2.71
C LYS A 597 35.97 -24.72 -3.78
N VAL A 598 35.56 -23.53 -3.35
CA VAL A 598 35.19 -22.40 -4.24
C VAL A 598 36.34 -22.06 -5.20
N ARG A 599 37.57 -22.01 -4.69
CA ARG A 599 38.78 -21.75 -5.47
C ARG A 599 39.00 -22.76 -6.60
N ASP A 600 38.78 -24.05 -6.33
CA ASP A 600 39.00 -25.12 -7.30
C ASP A 600 37.93 -25.11 -8.39
N VAL A 601 36.69 -24.72 -8.05
CA VAL A 601 35.60 -24.54 -9.02
C VAL A 601 35.85 -23.31 -9.89
N ALA A 602 36.25 -22.19 -9.29
CA ALA A 602 36.60 -20.97 -10.01
C ALA A 602 37.73 -21.21 -11.02
N ALA A 603 38.78 -21.93 -10.60
CA ALA A 603 39.90 -22.30 -11.47
C ALA A 603 39.47 -23.21 -12.63
N ARG A 604 38.63 -24.23 -12.37
CA ARG A 604 38.13 -25.15 -13.41
C ARG A 604 37.19 -24.50 -14.41
N LEU A 605 36.42 -23.52 -13.96
CA LEU A 605 35.50 -22.76 -14.82
C LEU A 605 36.14 -21.51 -15.44
N ALA A 606 37.45 -21.30 -15.24
CA ALA A 606 38.19 -20.15 -15.72
C ALA A 606 37.54 -18.80 -15.39
N MET A 607 37.07 -18.62 -14.14
CA MET A 607 36.41 -17.40 -13.66
C MET A 607 36.96 -16.94 -12.31
N SER A 608 36.71 -15.67 -11.95
CA SER A 608 37.08 -15.13 -10.64
C SER A 608 36.12 -15.59 -9.54
N GLU A 609 36.56 -15.61 -8.28
CA GLU A 609 35.70 -15.99 -7.15
C GLU A 609 34.48 -15.06 -7.00
N ALA A 610 34.65 -13.77 -7.26
CA ALA A 610 33.57 -12.80 -7.22
C ALA A 610 32.49 -13.07 -8.29
N ASP A 611 32.89 -13.45 -9.51
CA ASP A 611 31.94 -13.81 -10.56
C ASP A 611 31.27 -15.16 -10.28
N LEU A 612 32.01 -16.11 -9.71
CA LEU A 612 31.46 -17.39 -9.24
C LEU A 612 30.34 -17.19 -8.21
N TYR A 613 30.51 -16.31 -7.21
CA TYR A 613 29.44 -16.01 -6.23
C TYR A 613 28.19 -15.40 -6.88
N ARG A 614 28.35 -14.54 -7.89
CA ARG A 614 27.23 -13.94 -8.63
C ARG A 614 26.46 -15.02 -9.42
N LYS A 615 27.17 -15.85 -10.17
CA LYS A 615 26.57 -16.94 -10.97
C LYS A 615 25.98 -18.03 -10.10
N GLN A 616 26.58 -18.32 -8.94
CA GLN A 616 26.07 -19.24 -7.94
C GLN A 616 24.69 -18.79 -7.42
N ARG A 617 24.50 -17.49 -7.15
CA ARG A 617 23.20 -16.96 -6.72
C ARG A 617 22.12 -17.19 -7.78
N VAL A 618 22.42 -16.88 -9.05
CA VAL A 618 21.50 -17.10 -10.17
C VAL A 618 21.17 -18.59 -10.33
N ALA A 619 22.16 -19.47 -10.15
CA ALA A 619 21.96 -20.91 -10.23
C ALA A 619 21.03 -21.44 -9.11
N ILE A 620 21.17 -20.93 -7.88
CA ILE A 620 20.29 -21.27 -6.76
C ILE A 620 18.86 -20.79 -7.01
N GLU A 621 18.69 -19.57 -7.53
CA GLU A 621 17.37 -19.02 -7.88
C GLU A 621 16.68 -19.88 -8.96
N ALA A 622 17.43 -20.39 -9.94
CA ALA A 622 16.91 -21.31 -10.95
C ALA A 622 16.41 -22.64 -10.33
N VAL A 623 17.15 -23.19 -9.36
CA VAL A 623 16.73 -24.41 -8.63
C VAL A 623 15.48 -24.15 -7.79
N ALA A 624 15.38 -22.97 -7.15
CA ALA A 624 14.19 -22.59 -6.39
C ALA A 624 12.94 -22.52 -7.28
N ARG A 625 13.05 -21.96 -8.50
CA ARG A 625 11.97 -21.96 -9.49
C ARG A 625 11.55 -23.37 -9.90
N ALA A 626 12.52 -24.25 -10.17
CA ALA A 626 12.22 -25.64 -10.53
C ALA A 626 11.44 -26.35 -9.41
N ILE A 627 11.81 -26.12 -8.14
CA ILE A 627 11.08 -26.68 -6.98
C ILE A 627 9.65 -26.11 -6.89
N LEU A 628 9.45 -24.82 -7.15
CA LEU A 628 8.10 -24.23 -7.18
C LEU A 628 7.24 -24.84 -8.28
N GLU A 629 7.78 -25.03 -9.48
CA GLU A 629 7.06 -25.68 -10.57
C GLU A 629 6.65 -27.11 -10.20
N MET A 630 7.54 -27.87 -9.56
CA MET A 630 7.22 -29.21 -9.06
C MET A 630 6.10 -29.17 -8.00
N GLU A 631 6.11 -28.18 -7.10
CA GLU A 631 5.08 -28.03 -6.05
C GLU A 631 3.73 -27.66 -6.64
N VAL A 632 3.69 -26.72 -7.59
CA VAL A 632 2.45 -26.34 -8.29
C VAL A 632 1.89 -27.51 -9.09
N ASN A 633 2.72 -28.24 -9.82
CA ASN A 633 2.28 -29.43 -10.57
C ASN A 633 1.71 -30.53 -9.66
N THR A 634 2.21 -30.63 -8.43
CA THR A 634 1.73 -31.61 -7.45
C THR A 634 0.38 -31.18 -6.86
N LEU A 635 0.21 -29.88 -6.60
CA LEU A 635 -1.05 -29.29 -6.18
C LEU A 635 -2.16 -29.42 -7.24
N ASP A 636 -1.80 -29.30 -8.52
CA ASP A 636 -2.75 -29.38 -9.65
C ASP A 636 -3.17 -30.82 -10.00
N ARG A 637 -2.47 -31.85 -9.52
CA ARG A 637 -2.83 -33.28 -9.74
C ARG A 637 -3.89 -33.81 -8.77
N GLU A 638 -4.00 -33.25 -7.57
CA GLU A 638 -4.98 -33.70 -6.56
C GLU A 638 -6.48 -33.51 -6.89
N PRO A 639 -6.95 -32.66 -7.83
CA PRO A 639 -8.38 -32.61 -8.15
C PRO A 639 -8.89 -33.87 -8.88
N GLU A 640 -8.02 -34.66 -9.52
CA GLU A 640 -8.44 -35.84 -10.31
C GLU A 640 -8.51 -37.14 -9.49
N ASP A 641 -7.58 -37.37 -8.55
CA ASP A 641 -7.51 -38.65 -7.82
C ASP A 641 -8.61 -38.84 -6.75
N ARG A 642 -9.33 -37.78 -6.36
CA ARG A 642 -10.49 -37.92 -5.45
C ARG A 642 -11.74 -38.53 -6.12
N HIS A 643 -11.74 -38.70 -7.45
CA HIS A 643 -12.86 -39.29 -8.19
C HIS A 643 -12.68 -40.76 -8.58
N ALA A 644 -11.55 -41.40 -8.28
CA ALA A 644 -11.32 -42.81 -8.54
C ALA A 644 -11.31 -43.64 -7.24
N LEU A 645 -12.49 -43.90 -6.68
CA LEU A 645 -12.67 -45.01 -5.73
C LEU A 645 -12.70 -46.32 -6.53
N PRO A 646 -11.95 -47.37 -6.13
CA PRO A 646 -12.10 -48.68 -6.74
C PRO A 646 -13.41 -49.30 -6.28
N ALA A 647 -14.30 -49.59 -7.22
CA ALA A 647 -15.39 -50.53 -7.00
C ALA A 647 -14.79 -51.94 -6.95
N SER A 648 -14.53 -52.46 -5.75
CA SER A 648 -14.24 -53.88 -5.54
C SER A 648 -14.81 -54.36 -4.20
N GLY A 649 -15.86 -55.19 -4.33
CA GLY A 649 -16.49 -56.16 -3.42
C GLY A 649 -16.17 -56.17 -1.92
N VAL A 650 -17.21 -56.09 -1.09
CA VAL A 650 -17.99 -57.24 -0.59
C VAL A 650 -19.46 -56.84 -0.51
#